data_AF-A0A857CCQ9-F1
#
_entry.id   AF-A0A857CCQ9-F1
#
_cell.length_a   1.000
_cell.length_b   1.000
_cell.length_c   1.000
_cell.angle_alpha   90.00
_cell.angle_beta   90.00
_cell.angle_gamma   90.00
#
_symmetry.space_group_name_H-M   'P 1'
#
loop_
_entity.id
_entity.type
_entity.pdbx_description
1 polymer ?
#
loop_
_entity_poly.entity_id
_entity_poly.type
_entity_poly.pdbx_seq_one_letter_code
_entity_poly.pdbx_strand_id
1 'polypeptide(L)'
;MKAFMFPGQGAQRVGMGEGLFEAFPQLVAEADAVLGYSISQLCLEGPMERLTRTQFTQPALYVVNALTYLRHVRESGERPDFVLGHSVSEYVALFAAGAVDFASGLKMVARRGALMGEASGGGMAAVIGLDADGIAAVIERNGLRDVFAANYNTPRQVVVSGKREAVVAAEPLFREAGASHYVVLPVSGAFHTPYMEAARTAFAEHLAGLTFKAPEIPVISNVTARPHEAGTLRARMIEQITAPVRWAESIRYLLAKGVTFADVTELGPAGSAVVKPMVKRTELEAGPLDASLLAREEAEAAAAAARNAEPEPEAARKAQDESAPPRVNGHASFRFRPENLGSRAFCEAFGLQYPYVAGAMYQGIASVDLVERMARAGLLGFFGAGGLPMAEVERAILRLRAELPEGAPYGINFIAHVNRPHLEDELTDLLIRHGVGIIEASAFMEVTPALVRYRAAGLEDQGGGRIAARNRIIAKVSRPDVASQFLAPAPERLLGKLLASGAITSDEANLLRQVPMADAICVEADSGGHTDQGMPFALIPAVLKVRDEAQARFAKFGPIFVGSGGGIGTPEAAAAVFMLGADFIVTGSVNQCTVEAGTSDAVKDLLEGINVHDTAYAPSGEMFELGAKVQVLKKGLFFPARAEKLVSLYRQHESLDEIDPKLRQQIEERYFRRSFDEVFRDVARSYPAAEIERAERSPRHRMGLVFRRYFKDTTTWALNGDLDHKVDFQVHCGPAQGAFNQWVEGSDLAPWRARHADVIAARLLEGAADVLGRRLSVMIGTGGGSR
;
A
#
# COMPACT_ATOMS: atom_id res chain seq x y z
N MET A 1 -12.03 12.45 -2.43
CA MET A 1 -12.88 12.08 -3.58
C MET A 1 -12.25 10.88 -4.25
N LYS A 2 -13.00 9.88 -4.72
CA LYS A 2 -12.52 8.65 -5.36
C LYS A 2 -12.70 8.72 -6.87
N ALA A 3 -11.78 8.12 -7.62
CA ALA A 3 -11.98 7.91 -9.06
C ALA A 3 -11.75 6.46 -9.48
N PHE A 4 -12.69 5.91 -10.25
CA PHE A 4 -12.47 4.62 -10.92
C PHE A 4 -11.99 4.87 -12.34
N MET A 5 -10.88 4.23 -12.70
CA MET A 5 -10.28 4.33 -14.03
C MET A 5 -10.26 3.01 -14.76
N PHE A 6 -10.46 3.06 -16.07
CA PHE A 6 -10.53 1.88 -16.92
C PHE A 6 -9.38 1.91 -17.94
N PRO A 7 -8.52 0.87 -18.00
CA PRO A 7 -7.38 0.83 -18.91
C PRO A 7 -7.83 0.58 -20.35
N GLY A 8 -7.14 1.22 -21.30
CA GLY A 8 -7.44 1.12 -22.73
C GLY A 8 -6.66 0.01 -23.45
N GLN A 9 -6.56 0.15 -24.77
CA GLN A 9 -5.79 -0.76 -25.62
C GLN A 9 -4.31 -0.80 -25.20
N GLY A 10 -3.78 -2.01 -25.04
CA GLY A 10 -2.51 -2.31 -24.39
C GLY A 10 -2.67 -3.16 -23.11
N ALA A 11 -3.87 -3.19 -22.51
CA ALA A 11 -4.17 -4.01 -21.34
C ALA A 11 -4.66 -5.43 -21.66
N GLN A 12 -4.99 -5.72 -22.92
CA GLN A 12 -5.50 -7.02 -23.33
C GLN A 12 -4.43 -8.12 -23.21
N ARG A 13 -4.86 -9.32 -22.83
CA ARG A 13 -4.06 -10.53 -22.85
C ARG A 13 -4.95 -11.77 -22.90
N VAL A 14 -4.39 -12.88 -23.34
CA VAL A 14 -5.05 -14.19 -23.23
C VAL A 14 -5.22 -14.56 -21.74
N GLY A 15 -6.36 -15.13 -21.39
CA GLY A 15 -6.77 -15.43 -20.02
C GLY A 15 -7.45 -14.26 -19.29
N MET A 16 -7.65 -13.10 -19.93
CA MET A 16 -8.39 -12.02 -19.28
C MET A 16 -9.89 -12.36 -19.17
N GLY A 17 -10.52 -11.96 -18.07
CA GLY A 17 -11.93 -12.28 -17.82
C GLY A 17 -12.19 -13.63 -17.15
N GLU A 18 -11.14 -14.36 -16.76
CA GLU A 18 -11.25 -15.59 -15.97
C GLU A 18 -12.05 -15.34 -14.67
N GLY A 19 -13.01 -16.23 -14.39
CA GLY A 19 -13.99 -16.10 -13.30
C GLY A 19 -15.03 -14.98 -13.48
N LEU A 20 -14.80 -13.97 -14.33
CA LEU A 20 -15.78 -12.92 -14.62
C LEU A 20 -16.89 -13.42 -15.55
N PHE A 21 -16.54 -14.14 -16.60
CA PHE A 21 -17.54 -14.61 -17.56
C PHE A 21 -18.56 -15.58 -16.92
N GLU A 22 -18.09 -16.44 -16.02
CA GLU A 22 -18.93 -17.35 -15.23
C GLU A 22 -19.81 -16.62 -14.21
N ALA A 23 -19.32 -15.50 -13.66
CA ALA A 23 -20.05 -14.70 -12.68
C ALA A 23 -21.16 -13.81 -13.29
N PHE A 24 -21.13 -13.59 -14.62
CA PHE A 24 -22.09 -12.74 -15.34
C PHE A 24 -22.59 -13.39 -16.65
N PRO A 25 -23.14 -14.62 -16.61
CA PRO A 25 -23.45 -15.40 -17.82
C PRO A 25 -24.48 -14.73 -18.73
N GLN A 26 -25.40 -13.94 -18.18
CA GLN A 26 -26.41 -13.21 -18.96
C GLN A 26 -25.79 -12.08 -19.79
N LEU A 27 -24.86 -11.30 -19.22
CA LEU A 27 -24.17 -10.23 -19.94
C LEU A 27 -23.18 -10.79 -20.96
N VAL A 28 -22.60 -11.96 -20.70
CA VAL A 28 -21.75 -12.67 -21.68
C VAL A 28 -22.59 -13.15 -22.87
N ALA A 29 -23.76 -13.74 -22.64
CA ALA A 29 -24.67 -14.15 -23.71
C ALA A 29 -25.15 -12.94 -24.54
N GLU A 30 -25.46 -11.81 -23.89
CA GLU A 30 -25.81 -10.56 -24.56
C GLU A 30 -24.63 -10.02 -25.39
N ALA A 31 -23.40 -10.08 -24.85
CA ALA A 31 -22.20 -9.69 -25.58
C ALA A 31 -21.97 -10.56 -26.81
N ASP A 32 -22.11 -11.88 -26.69
CA ASP A 32 -21.97 -12.83 -27.80
C ASP A 32 -23.02 -12.57 -28.90
N ALA A 33 -24.26 -12.26 -28.51
CA ALA A 33 -25.32 -11.91 -29.45
C ALA A 33 -25.04 -10.60 -30.20
N VAL A 34 -24.46 -9.60 -29.52
CA VAL A 34 -24.07 -8.33 -30.15
C VAL A 34 -22.86 -8.50 -31.08
N LEU A 35 -21.88 -9.32 -30.69
CA LEU A 35 -20.61 -9.45 -31.39
C LEU A 35 -20.62 -10.52 -32.49
N GLY A 36 -21.53 -11.49 -32.41
CA GLY A 36 -21.62 -12.62 -33.34
C GLY A 36 -20.52 -13.66 -33.17
N TYR A 37 -19.78 -13.63 -32.05
CA TYR A 37 -18.77 -14.62 -31.68
C TYR A 37 -18.64 -14.68 -30.15
N SER A 38 -18.09 -15.78 -29.64
CA SER A 38 -17.88 -15.93 -28.19
C SER A 38 -16.78 -15.02 -27.66
N ILE A 39 -17.16 -14.06 -26.82
CA ILE A 39 -16.23 -13.13 -26.17
C ILE A 39 -15.37 -13.84 -25.14
N SER A 40 -15.94 -14.81 -24.42
CA SER A 40 -15.20 -15.61 -23.45
C SER A 40 -14.13 -16.46 -24.13
N GLN A 41 -14.47 -17.15 -25.22
CA GLN A 41 -13.49 -17.92 -25.99
C GLN A 41 -12.36 -17.03 -26.52
N LEU A 42 -12.70 -15.86 -27.08
CA LEU A 42 -11.69 -14.92 -27.58
C LEU A 42 -10.73 -14.45 -26.48
N CYS A 43 -11.25 -14.15 -25.27
CA CYS A 43 -10.45 -13.60 -24.18
C CYS A 43 -9.65 -14.68 -23.42
N LEU A 44 -10.21 -15.88 -23.23
CA LEU A 44 -9.59 -16.95 -22.47
C LEU A 44 -8.64 -17.81 -23.31
N GLU A 45 -9.00 -18.11 -24.55
CA GLU A 45 -8.31 -19.11 -25.40
C GLU A 45 -7.74 -18.54 -26.70
N GLY A 46 -8.34 -17.45 -27.19
CA GLY A 46 -8.10 -16.96 -28.54
C GLY A 46 -6.64 -16.58 -28.79
N PRO A 47 -6.09 -16.88 -29.99
CA PRO A 47 -4.72 -16.54 -30.30
C PRO A 47 -4.53 -15.03 -30.18
N MET A 48 -3.44 -14.62 -29.55
CA MET A 48 -3.14 -13.22 -29.22
C MET A 48 -3.18 -12.31 -30.45
N GLU A 49 -2.86 -12.85 -31.62
CA GLU A 49 -2.88 -12.19 -32.92
C GLU A 49 -4.29 -11.73 -33.31
N ARG A 50 -5.33 -12.50 -32.95
CA ARG A 50 -6.72 -12.10 -33.16
C ARG A 50 -7.15 -11.11 -32.10
N LEU A 51 -6.84 -11.39 -30.83
CA LEU A 51 -7.21 -10.52 -29.70
C LEU A 51 -6.61 -9.12 -29.82
N THR A 52 -5.44 -8.97 -30.45
CA THR A 52 -4.72 -7.69 -30.64
C THR A 52 -5.24 -6.86 -31.82
N ARG A 53 -6.10 -7.40 -32.70
CA ARG A 53 -6.68 -6.58 -33.77
C ARG A 53 -7.73 -5.65 -33.18
N THR A 54 -7.66 -4.36 -33.53
CA THR A 54 -8.49 -3.29 -32.96
C THR A 54 -9.99 -3.62 -32.88
N GLN A 55 -10.54 -4.26 -33.93
CA GLN A 55 -11.95 -4.64 -33.99
C GLN A 55 -12.36 -5.71 -32.97
N PHE A 56 -11.41 -6.48 -32.44
CA PHE A 56 -11.61 -7.49 -31.39
C PHE A 56 -11.15 -6.98 -30.02
N THR A 57 -10.03 -6.25 -29.96
CA THR A 57 -9.46 -5.73 -28.72
C THR A 57 -10.42 -4.75 -28.02
N GLN A 58 -11.02 -3.84 -28.78
CA GLN A 58 -11.88 -2.80 -28.21
C GLN A 58 -13.13 -3.39 -27.53
N PRO A 59 -13.92 -4.25 -28.19
CA PRO A 59 -15.02 -4.96 -27.52
C PRO A 59 -14.58 -5.80 -26.32
N ALA A 60 -13.45 -6.51 -26.44
CA ALA A 60 -12.96 -7.38 -25.38
C ALA A 60 -12.60 -6.59 -24.11
N LEU A 61 -11.93 -5.45 -24.25
CA LEU A 61 -11.65 -4.55 -23.13
C LEU A 61 -12.92 -3.92 -22.56
N TYR A 62 -13.88 -3.53 -23.40
CA TYR A 62 -15.16 -3.01 -22.90
C TYR A 62 -15.88 -4.02 -22.01
N VAL A 63 -16.03 -5.26 -22.49
CA VAL A 63 -16.71 -6.33 -21.73
C VAL A 63 -15.96 -6.63 -20.43
N VAL A 64 -14.66 -6.90 -20.50
CA VAL A 64 -13.88 -7.27 -19.29
C VAL A 64 -13.86 -6.14 -18.27
N ASN A 65 -13.66 -4.88 -18.70
CA ASN A 65 -13.64 -3.73 -17.79
C ASN A 65 -15.03 -3.49 -17.17
N ALA A 66 -16.11 -3.61 -17.95
CA ALA A 66 -17.48 -3.46 -17.46
C ALA A 66 -17.85 -4.56 -16.45
N LEU A 67 -17.50 -5.82 -16.72
CA LEU A 67 -17.72 -6.92 -15.77
C LEU A 67 -16.87 -6.78 -14.51
N THR A 68 -15.63 -6.28 -14.65
CA THR A 68 -14.76 -5.98 -13.51
C THR A 68 -15.37 -4.88 -12.63
N TYR A 69 -15.92 -3.83 -13.24
CA TYR A 69 -16.66 -2.78 -12.53
C TYR A 69 -17.87 -3.33 -11.78
N LEU A 70 -18.72 -4.11 -12.45
CA LEU A 70 -19.91 -4.69 -11.83
C LEU A 70 -19.54 -5.61 -10.66
N ARG A 71 -18.50 -6.44 -10.82
CA ARG A 71 -17.98 -7.27 -9.75
C ARG A 71 -17.50 -6.41 -8.58
N HIS A 72 -16.69 -5.40 -8.87
CA HIS A 72 -16.14 -4.50 -7.87
C HIS A 72 -17.23 -3.78 -7.08
N VAL A 73 -18.23 -3.20 -7.75
CA VAL A 73 -19.36 -2.53 -7.08
C VAL A 73 -20.18 -3.52 -6.26
N ARG A 74 -20.44 -4.74 -6.79
CA ARG A 74 -21.18 -5.79 -6.08
C ARG A 74 -20.46 -6.27 -4.81
N GLU A 75 -19.14 -6.40 -4.87
CA GLU A 75 -18.33 -6.95 -3.77
C GLU A 75 -17.93 -5.89 -2.74
N SER A 76 -17.60 -4.67 -3.19
CA SER A 76 -17.09 -3.61 -2.32
C SER A 76 -18.19 -2.66 -1.81
N GLY A 77 -19.30 -2.51 -2.53
CA GLY A 77 -20.30 -1.48 -2.30
C GLY A 77 -19.80 -0.05 -2.56
N GLU A 78 -18.57 0.13 -3.04
CA GLU A 78 -17.98 1.45 -3.24
C GLU A 78 -18.54 2.16 -4.48
N ARG A 79 -18.74 3.48 -4.35
CA ARG A 79 -19.11 4.36 -5.46
C ARG A 79 -18.01 5.41 -5.68
N PRO A 80 -17.59 5.67 -6.92
CA PRO A 80 -16.61 6.70 -7.22
C PRO A 80 -17.28 8.08 -7.33
N ASP A 81 -16.51 9.14 -7.05
CA ASP A 81 -16.91 10.53 -7.31
C ASP A 81 -16.64 10.92 -8.78
N PHE A 82 -15.68 10.25 -9.42
CA PHE A 82 -15.35 10.42 -10.83
C PHE A 82 -15.12 9.08 -11.51
N VAL A 83 -15.48 8.98 -12.78
CA VAL A 83 -15.06 7.87 -13.63
C VAL A 83 -14.30 8.40 -14.84
N LEU A 84 -13.29 7.67 -15.28
CA LEU A 84 -12.57 7.98 -16.50
C LEU A 84 -12.04 6.70 -17.16
N GLY A 85 -11.82 6.72 -18.46
CA GLY A 85 -11.24 5.58 -19.14
C GLY A 85 -10.34 6.01 -20.27
N HIS A 86 -9.21 5.32 -20.42
CA HIS A 86 -8.22 5.69 -21.41
C HIS A 86 -8.66 5.25 -22.81
N SER A 87 -8.84 6.21 -23.72
CA SER A 87 -9.32 5.99 -25.09
C SER A 87 -10.64 5.18 -25.11
N VAL A 88 -10.62 3.96 -25.65
CA VAL A 88 -11.80 3.07 -25.76
C VAL A 88 -12.50 2.82 -24.42
N SER A 89 -11.78 2.91 -23.31
CA SER A 89 -12.38 2.64 -22.00
C SER A 89 -13.18 3.82 -21.44
N GLU A 90 -13.18 4.98 -22.09
CA GLU A 90 -14.13 6.07 -21.78
C GLU A 90 -15.58 5.61 -21.95
N TYR A 91 -15.84 4.69 -22.88
CA TYR A 91 -17.16 4.10 -23.09
C TYR A 91 -17.57 3.21 -21.91
N VAL A 92 -16.60 2.57 -21.23
CA VAL A 92 -16.85 1.85 -19.98
C VAL A 92 -17.15 2.83 -18.85
N ALA A 93 -16.49 3.98 -18.81
CA ALA A 93 -16.81 5.04 -17.84
C ALA A 93 -18.24 5.59 -18.06
N LEU A 94 -18.68 5.76 -19.31
CA LEU A 94 -20.07 6.12 -19.61
C LEU A 94 -21.07 5.06 -19.14
N PHE A 95 -20.77 3.78 -19.34
CA PHE A 95 -21.57 2.68 -18.80
C PHE A 95 -21.61 2.70 -17.26
N ALA A 96 -20.45 2.84 -16.62
CA ALA A 96 -20.33 2.87 -15.16
C ALA A 96 -21.11 4.04 -14.53
N ALA A 97 -21.19 5.17 -15.22
CA ALA A 97 -21.97 6.35 -14.83
C ALA A 97 -23.45 6.29 -15.23
N GLY A 98 -23.94 5.19 -15.80
CA GLY A 98 -25.34 5.03 -16.20
C GLY A 98 -25.76 5.84 -17.45
N ALA A 99 -24.80 6.45 -18.15
CA ALA A 99 -25.07 7.27 -19.34
C ALA A 99 -25.49 6.42 -20.56
N VAL A 100 -25.05 5.16 -20.61
CA VAL A 100 -25.44 4.16 -21.61
C VAL A 100 -25.60 2.79 -20.93
N ASP A 101 -26.51 1.95 -21.45
CA ASP A 101 -26.60 0.56 -21.01
C ASP A 101 -25.46 -0.32 -21.60
N PHE A 102 -25.30 -1.53 -21.05
CA PHE A 102 -24.20 -2.43 -21.41
C PHE A 102 -24.17 -2.75 -22.91
N ALA A 103 -25.30 -3.14 -23.50
CA ALA A 103 -25.39 -3.55 -24.89
C ALA A 103 -25.22 -2.38 -25.87
N SER A 104 -25.81 -1.23 -25.56
CA SER A 104 -25.65 -0.01 -26.35
C SER A 104 -24.20 0.44 -26.36
N GLY A 105 -23.54 0.47 -25.20
CA GLY A 105 -22.10 0.78 -25.13
C GLY A 105 -21.24 -0.26 -25.84
N LEU A 106 -21.58 -1.55 -25.77
CA LEU A 106 -20.86 -2.60 -26.52
C LEU A 106 -21.02 -2.44 -28.04
N LYS A 107 -22.23 -2.13 -28.53
CA LYS A 107 -22.49 -1.85 -29.96
C LYS A 107 -21.66 -0.66 -30.45
N MET A 108 -21.59 0.41 -29.65
CA MET A 108 -20.75 1.58 -29.94
C MET A 108 -19.29 1.18 -30.05
N VAL A 109 -18.75 0.46 -29.06
CA VAL A 109 -17.34 0.06 -29.05
C VAL A 109 -17.02 -0.93 -30.16
N ALA A 110 -17.92 -1.88 -30.46
CA ALA A 110 -17.77 -2.80 -31.58
C ALA A 110 -17.72 -2.05 -32.92
N ARG A 111 -18.61 -1.09 -33.15
CA ARG A 111 -18.59 -0.28 -34.36
C ARG A 111 -17.34 0.60 -34.44
N ARG A 112 -16.94 1.25 -33.34
CA ARG A 112 -15.71 2.05 -33.25
C ARG A 112 -14.48 1.20 -33.56
N GLY A 113 -14.37 0.03 -32.95
CA GLY A 113 -13.26 -0.91 -33.15
C GLY A 113 -13.17 -1.40 -34.59
N ALA A 114 -14.31 -1.71 -35.23
CA ALA A 114 -14.37 -2.08 -36.64
C ALA A 114 -13.89 -0.94 -37.55
N LEU A 115 -14.48 0.25 -37.42
CA LEU A 115 -14.15 1.42 -38.24
C LEU A 115 -12.70 1.88 -38.08
N MET A 116 -12.18 1.90 -36.84
CA MET A 116 -10.78 2.23 -36.60
C MET A 116 -9.85 1.09 -37.07
N GLY A 117 -10.28 -0.16 -36.99
CA GLY A 117 -9.52 -1.33 -37.46
C GLY A 117 -9.39 -1.42 -38.98
N GLU A 118 -10.30 -0.78 -39.73
CA GLU A 118 -10.23 -0.65 -41.20
C GLU A 118 -9.11 0.31 -41.65
N ALA A 119 -8.67 1.22 -40.78
CA ALA A 119 -7.62 2.16 -41.11
C ALA A 119 -6.27 1.45 -41.31
N SER A 120 -5.61 1.79 -42.43
CA SER A 120 -4.31 1.25 -42.83
C SER A 120 -3.36 2.36 -43.29
N GLY A 121 -2.08 2.05 -43.43
CA GLY A 121 -1.04 3.02 -43.82
C GLY A 121 -0.59 3.98 -42.70
N GLY A 122 -1.19 3.88 -41.52
CA GLY A 122 -0.82 4.65 -40.33
C GLY A 122 0.14 3.92 -39.39
N GLY A 123 0.61 4.66 -38.39
CA GLY A 123 1.41 4.14 -37.28
C GLY A 123 1.39 5.09 -36.10
N MET A 124 1.86 4.60 -34.95
CA MET A 124 1.99 5.38 -33.72
C MET A 124 3.33 5.05 -33.06
N ALA A 125 3.90 6.01 -32.33
CA ALA A 125 5.09 5.80 -31.53
C ALA A 125 5.01 6.53 -30.19
N ALA A 126 5.43 5.87 -29.11
CA ALA A 126 5.56 6.49 -27.80
C ALA A 126 6.91 7.23 -27.70
N VAL A 127 6.84 8.52 -27.42
CA VAL A 127 7.99 9.40 -27.18
C VAL A 127 8.10 9.66 -25.68
N ILE A 128 9.25 9.33 -25.09
CA ILE A 128 9.50 9.45 -23.64
C ILE A 128 10.58 10.50 -23.42
N GLY A 129 10.38 11.39 -22.45
CA GLY A 129 11.35 12.40 -21.99
C GLY A 129 11.00 13.83 -22.40
N LEU A 130 10.17 14.01 -23.43
CA LEU A 130 9.71 15.32 -23.92
C LEU A 130 8.27 15.59 -23.47
N ASP A 131 8.00 16.86 -23.17
CA ASP A 131 6.66 17.37 -22.88
C ASP A 131 5.90 17.79 -24.15
N ALA A 132 4.65 18.22 -23.98
CA ALA A 132 3.78 18.58 -25.11
C ALA A 132 4.39 19.69 -25.99
N ASP A 133 4.99 20.70 -25.37
CA ASP A 133 5.62 21.82 -26.07
C ASP A 133 6.88 21.36 -26.83
N GLY A 134 7.70 20.50 -26.21
CA GLY A 134 8.84 19.87 -26.88
C GLY A 134 8.41 19.03 -28.09
N ILE A 135 7.32 18.27 -27.98
CA ILE A 135 6.78 17.50 -29.11
C ILE A 135 6.32 18.42 -30.23
N ALA A 136 5.55 19.47 -29.91
CA ALA A 136 5.06 20.44 -30.89
C ALA A 136 6.22 21.16 -31.59
N ALA A 137 7.24 21.59 -30.84
CA ALA A 137 8.42 22.26 -31.38
C ALA A 137 9.20 21.36 -32.36
N VAL A 138 9.35 20.07 -32.06
CA VAL A 138 10.00 19.11 -32.98
C VAL A 138 9.19 18.94 -34.26
N ILE A 139 7.88 18.81 -34.16
CA ILE A 139 6.98 18.67 -35.31
C ILE A 139 7.05 19.92 -36.20
N GLU A 140 6.96 21.10 -35.61
CA GLU A 140 6.97 22.38 -36.33
C GLU A 140 8.33 22.65 -36.98
N ARG A 141 9.42 22.59 -36.19
CA ARG A 141 10.78 22.91 -36.65
C ARG A 141 11.24 22.02 -37.81
N ASN A 142 10.80 20.77 -37.83
CA ASN A 142 11.17 19.79 -38.86
C ASN A 142 10.10 19.61 -39.94
N GLY A 143 9.00 20.39 -39.89
CA GLY A 143 7.94 20.34 -40.90
C GLY A 143 7.23 19.00 -41.01
N LEU A 144 7.04 18.27 -39.89
CA LEU A 144 6.43 16.93 -39.84
C LEU A 144 4.91 16.99 -39.98
N ARG A 145 4.41 17.41 -41.15
CA ARG A 145 2.98 17.67 -41.41
C ARG A 145 2.05 16.46 -41.31
N ASP A 146 2.62 15.25 -41.41
CA ASP A 146 1.88 13.99 -41.36
C ASP A 146 1.98 13.29 -39.98
N VAL A 147 2.51 13.97 -38.95
CA VAL A 147 2.68 13.45 -37.58
C VAL A 147 2.01 14.38 -36.58
N PHE A 148 1.16 13.82 -35.71
CA PHE A 148 0.36 14.54 -34.72
C PHE A 148 0.56 13.92 -33.34
N ALA A 149 0.47 14.72 -32.28
CA ALA A 149 0.31 14.18 -30.93
C ALA A 149 -1.09 13.58 -30.77
N ALA A 150 -1.17 12.31 -30.37
CA ALA A 150 -2.41 11.54 -30.27
C ALA A 150 -2.77 11.15 -28.82
N ASN A 151 -1.78 10.99 -27.94
CA ASN A 151 -2.03 10.73 -26.53
C ASN A 151 -1.01 11.48 -25.66
N TYR A 152 -1.49 12.31 -24.74
CA TYR A 152 -0.68 12.91 -23.68
C TYR A 152 -0.83 12.03 -22.43
N ASN A 153 -0.07 10.94 -22.34
CA ASN A 153 -0.23 9.91 -21.30
C ASN A 153 0.33 10.35 -19.95
N THR A 154 1.51 10.99 -19.95
CA THR A 154 2.09 11.67 -18.78
C THR A 154 2.72 12.98 -19.24
N PRO A 155 3.11 13.89 -18.34
CA PRO A 155 3.77 15.14 -18.72
C PRO A 155 4.99 14.95 -19.61
N ARG A 156 5.72 13.82 -19.49
CA ARG A 156 6.87 13.47 -20.34
C ARG A 156 6.70 12.17 -21.16
N GLN A 157 5.48 11.69 -21.35
CA GLN A 157 5.19 10.54 -22.23
C GLN A 157 4.04 10.91 -23.18
N VAL A 158 4.40 11.17 -24.43
CA VAL A 158 3.44 11.53 -25.49
C VAL A 158 3.50 10.49 -26.60
N VAL A 159 2.35 10.05 -27.09
CA VAL A 159 2.26 9.21 -28.28
C VAL A 159 2.04 10.09 -29.49
N VAL A 160 2.92 9.97 -30.48
CA VAL A 160 2.74 10.58 -31.81
C VAL A 160 2.12 9.56 -32.77
N SER A 161 1.33 10.04 -33.72
CA SER A 161 0.49 9.24 -34.61
C SER A 161 0.41 9.91 -35.98
N GLY A 162 0.39 9.12 -37.05
CA GLY A 162 0.49 9.67 -38.40
C GLY A 162 0.67 8.61 -39.47
N LYS A 163 1.10 9.03 -40.67
CA LYS A 163 1.53 8.07 -41.70
C LYS A 163 2.69 7.23 -41.18
N ARG A 164 2.65 5.92 -41.44
CA ARG A 164 3.63 4.97 -40.89
C ARG A 164 5.08 5.39 -41.19
N GLU A 165 5.36 5.72 -42.44
CA GLU A 165 6.70 6.11 -42.88
C GLU A 165 7.16 7.39 -42.19
N ALA A 166 6.27 8.37 -42.02
CA ALA A 166 6.58 9.62 -41.33
C ALA A 166 6.86 9.41 -39.84
N VAL A 167 6.08 8.56 -39.16
CA VAL A 167 6.29 8.21 -37.75
C VAL A 167 7.60 7.46 -37.55
N VAL A 168 7.97 6.55 -38.46
CA VAL A 168 9.26 5.84 -38.39
C VAL A 168 10.42 6.80 -38.66
N ALA A 169 10.30 7.66 -39.67
CA ALA A 169 11.35 8.62 -40.03
C ALA A 169 11.55 9.72 -38.98
N ALA A 170 10.56 9.97 -38.11
CA ALA A 170 10.64 10.99 -37.08
C ALA A 170 11.51 10.59 -35.86
N GLU A 171 11.81 9.30 -35.68
CA GLU A 171 12.60 8.80 -34.54
C GLU A 171 13.89 9.61 -34.28
N PRO A 172 14.83 9.74 -35.25
CA PRO A 172 16.09 10.46 -35.00
C PRO A 172 15.87 11.91 -34.57
N LEU A 173 14.84 12.58 -35.09
CA LEU A 173 14.53 13.99 -34.79
C LEU A 173 14.10 14.17 -33.33
N PHE A 174 13.23 13.28 -32.83
CA PHE A 174 12.84 13.30 -31.43
C PHE A 174 13.99 12.89 -30.50
N ARG A 175 14.84 11.95 -30.91
CA ARG A 175 16.03 11.53 -30.15
C ARG A 175 17.04 12.67 -30.03
N GLU A 176 17.30 13.39 -31.11
CA GLU A 176 18.17 14.58 -31.11
C GLU A 176 17.63 15.71 -30.22
N ALA A 177 16.31 15.88 -30.20
CA ALA A 177 15.63 16.85 -29.35
C ALA A 177 15.60 16.48 -27.85
N GLY A 178 16.11 15.31 -27.46
CA GLY A 178 16.25 14.91 -26.05
C GLY A 178 15.26 13.84 -25.57
N ALA A 179 14.51 13.19 -26.47
CA ALA A 179 13.69 12.03 -26.09
C ALA A 179 14.57 10.88 -25.59
N SER A 180 14.34 10.41 -24.37
CA SER A 180 15.06 9.29 -23.75
C SER A 180 14.72 7.94 -24.35
N HIS A 181 13.52 7.79 -24.95
CA HIS A 181 13.13 6.65 -25.78
C HIS A 181 12.12 7.06 -26.87
N TYR A 182 12.12 6.31 -27.97
CA TYR A 182 11.12 6.38 -29.04
C TYR A 182 10.72 4.94 -29.40
N VAL A 183 9.46 4.57 -29.22
CA VAL A 183 9.00 3.18 -29.35
C VAL A 183 7.83 3.10 -30.31
N VAL A 184 8.04 2.52 -31.49
CA VAL A 184 6.97 2.27 -32.47
C VAL A 184 6.00 1.22 -31.92
N LEU A 185 4.70 1.54 -31.96
CA LEU A 185 3.63 0.70 -31.42
C LEU A 185 3.10 -0.24 -32.50
N PRO A 186 2.70 -1.49 -32.15
CA PRO A 186 2.22 -2.49 -33.11
C PRO A 186 0.77 -2.22 -33.54
N VAL A 187 0.53 -1.09 -34.20
CA VAL A 187 -0.78 -0.66 -34.72
C VAL A 187 -0.68 -0.22 -36.19
N SER A 188 -1.77 -0.36 -36.93
CA SER A 188 -1.86 -0.03 -38.36
C SER A 188 -2.57 1.27 -38.68
N GLY A 189 -3.24 1.87 -37.70
CA GLY A 189 -3.98 3.11 -37.85
C GLY A 189 -3.26 4.29 -37.20
N ALA A 190 -3.47 5.47 -37.77
CA ALA A 190 -3.08 6.75 -37.19
C ALA A 190 -4.18 7.25 -36.23
N PHE A 191 -4.41 6.51 -35.13
CA PHE A 191 -5.51 6.79 -34.21
C PHE A 191 -5.41 8.16 -33.56
N HIS A 192 -6.57 8.76 -33.24
CA HIS A 192 -6.68 10.07 -32.60
C HIS A 192 -6.04 11.21 -33.41
N THR A 193 -6.15 11.14 -34.74
CA THR A 193 -5.66 12.16 -35.67
C THR A 193 -6.68 12.42 -36.79
N PRO A 194 -6.51 13.47 -37.61
CA PRO A 194 -7.33 13.71 -38.80
C PRO A 194 -7.39 12.54 -39.80
N TYR A 195 -6.43 11.61 -39.79
CA TYR A 195 -6.49 10.43 -40.66
C TYR A 195 -7.64 9.47 -40.31
N MET A 196 -8.28 9.62 -39.14
CA MET A 196 -9.46 8.85 -38.76
C MET A 196 -10.79 9.50 -39.17
N GLU A 197 -10.78 10.55 -40.00
CA GLU A 197 -11.98 11.32 -40.35
C GLU A 197 -13.09 10.48 -41.01
N ALA A 198 -12.71 9.52 -41.86
CA ALA A 198 -13.64 8.58 -42.48
C ALA A 198 -14.32 7.70 -41.41
N ALA A 199 -13.54 7.16 -40.47
CA ALA A 199 -14.05 6.40 -39.34
C ALA A 199 -14.95 7.26 -38.43
N ARG A 200 -14.57 8.52 -38.18
CA ARG A 200 -15.36 9.48 -37.39
C ARG A 200 -16.73 9.71 -38.01
N THR A 201 -16.78 9.91 -39.34
CA THR A 201 -18.02 10.16 -40.09
C THR A 201 -18.95 8.95 -40.05
N ALA A 202 -18.43 7.77 -40.37
CA ALA A 202 -19.20 6.53 -40.31
C ALA A 202 -19.65 6.17 -38.89
N PHE A 203 -18.88 6.56 -37.87
CA PHE A 203 -19.25 6.38 -36.47
C PHE A 203 -20.36 7.34 -36.05
N ALA A 204 -20.35 8.59 -36.53
CA ALA A 204 -21.41 9.57 -36.27
C ALA A 204 -22.77 9.07 -36.78
N GLU A 205 -22.81 8.50 -37.98
CA GLU A 205 -24.01 7.87 -38.54
C GLU A 205 -24.53 6.75 -37.66
N HIS A 206 -23.64 5.87 -37.18
CA HIS A 206 -24.03 4.78 -36.28
C HIS A 206 -24.58 5.29 -34.95
N LEU A 207 -23.97 6.34 -34.39
CA LEU A 207 -24.45 6.88 -33.12
C LEU A 207 -25.83 7.50 -33.25
N ALA A 208 -26.23 8.08 -34.38
CA ALA A 208 -27.47 8.85 -34.54
C ALA A 208 -28.73 8.19 -33.93
N GLY A 209 -28.84 6.85 -33.99
CA GLY A 209 -29.96 6.09 -33.43
C GLY A 209 -29.84 5.70 -31.95
N LEU A 210 -28.72 5.99 -31.28
CA LEU A 210 -28.48 5.65 -29.88
C LEU A 210 -28.83 6.80 -28.95
N THR A 211 -29.35 6.49 -27.76
CA THR A 211 -29.72 7.48 -26.73
C THR A 211 -28.68 7.51 -25.63
N PHE A 212 -28.32 8.71 -25.19
CA PHE A 212 -27.46 8.93 -24.02
C PHE A 212 -28.30 9.52 -22.89
N LYS A 213 -28.11 8.99 -21.69
CA LYS A 213 -28.62 9.59 -20.45
C LYS A 213 -27.58 10.56 -19.88
N ALA A 214 -28.04 11.47 -19.03
CA ALA A 214 -27.13 12.27 -18.23
C ALA A 214 -26.32 11.33 -17.30
N PRO A 215 -24.99 11.45 -17.23
CA PRO A 215 -24.18 10.62 -16.33
C PRO A 215 -24.55 10.90 -14.87
N GLU A 216 -24.78 9.86 -14.08
CA GLU A 216 -25.02 9.95 -12.63
C GLU A 216 -23.72 10.23 -11.86
N ILE A 217 -22.58 9.87 -12.46
CA ILE A 217 -21.23 10.11 -11.94
C ILE A 217 -20.48 10.95 -12.99
N PRO A 218 -19.79 12.03 -12.60
CA PRO A 218 -18.97 12.81 -13.52
C PRO A 218 -17.95 11.94 -14.30
N VAL A 219 -18.08 11.92 -15.63
CA VAL A 219 -17.17 11.20 -16.54
C VAL A 219 -16.16 12.20 -17.11
N ILE A 220 -14.87 12.01 -16.84
CA ILE A 220 -13.82 12.91 -17.37
C ILE A 220 -13.57 12.58 -18.84
N SER A 221 -13.71 13.58 -19.71
CA SER A 221 -13.55 13.41 -21.15
C SER A 221 -12.08 13.33 -21.57
N ASN A 222 -11.77 12.41 -22.49
CA ASN A 222 -10.43 12.37 -23.09
C ASN A 222 -10.13 13.60 -23.98
N VAL A 223 -11.16 14.27 -24.50
CA VAL A 223 -11.02 15.40 -25.44
C VAL A 223 -10.80 16.73 -24.71
N THR A 224 -11.56 16.97 -23.64
CA THR A 224 -11.54 18.25 -22.92
C THR A 224 -10.74 18.18 -21.62
N ALA A 225 -10.43 16.98 -21.12
CA ALA A 225 -9.86 16.78 -19.77
C ALA A 225 -10.72 17.40 -18.65
N ARG A 226 -12.03 17.54 -18.88
CA ARG A 226 -13.05 18.01 -17.93
C ARG A 226 -14.23 17.04 -17.93
N PRO A 227 -15.10 17.06 -16.91
CA PRO A 227 -16.35 16.30 -16.96
C PRO A 227 -17.15 16.60 -18.23
N HIS A 228 -17.81 15.58 -18.80
CA HIS A 228 -18.74 15.81 -19.91
C HIS A 228 -19.87 16.75 -19.49
N GLU A 229 -20.17 17.71 -20.36
CA GLU A 229 -21.32 18.60 -20.19
C GLU A 229 -22.61 17.92 -20.65
N ALA A 230 -23.74 18.28 -20.03
CA ALA A 230 -25.05 17.74 -20.40
C ALA A 230 -25.34 17.96 -21.89
N GLY A 231 -25.81 16.90 -22.57
CA GLY A 231 -26.12 16.95 -24.01
C GLY A 231 -24.91 16.84 -24.96
N THR A 232 -23.67 16.88 -24.47
CA THR A 232 -22.47 16.85 -25.33
C THR A 232 -21.93 15.46 -25.64
N LEU A 233 -22.36 14.43 -24.89
CA LEU A 233 -21.82 13.07 -24.95
C LEU A 233 -21.69 12.51 -26.37
N ARG A 234 -22.75 12.59 -27.18
CA ARG A 234 -22.74 12.10 -28.56
C ARG A 234 -21.65 12.78 -29.38
N ALA A 235 -21.61 14.12 -29.36
CA ALA A 235 -20.64 14.91 -30.11
C ALA A 235 -19.21 14.59 -29.66
N ARG A 236 -18.99 14.45 -28.34
CA ARG A 236 -17.67 14.12 -27.78
C ARG A 236 -17.21 12.71 -28.13
N MET A 237 -18.10 11.72 -28.14
CA MET A 237 -17.75 10.35 -28.57
C MET A 237 -17.39 10.27 -30.06
N ILE A 238 -17.97 11.14 -30.89
CA ILE A 238 -17.59 11.27 -32.30
C ILE A 238 -16.22 11.93 -32.40
N GLU A 239 -16.06 13.08 -31.77
CA GLU A 239 -14.82 13.87 -31.79
C GLU A 239 -13.60 13.09 -31.25
N GLN A 240 -13.79 12.26 -30.22
CA GLN A 240 -12.73 11.46 -29.62
C GLN A 240 -11.96 10.58 -30.63
N ILE A 241 -12.56 10.20 -31.76
CA ILE A 241 -11.89 9.39 -32.80
C ILE A 241 -10.74 10.13 -33.47
N THR A 242 -10.84 11.45 -33.63
CA THR A 242 -9.84 12.30 -34.31
C THR A 242 -9.13 13.27 -33.38
N ALA A 243 -9.61 13.43 -32.14
CA ALA A 243 -8.99 14.28 -31.13
C ALA A 243 -8.01 13.50 -30.23
N PRO A 244 -6.94 14.16 -29.75
CA PRO A 244 -5.96 13.54 -28.87
C PRO A 244 -6.55 13.19 -27.50
N VAL A 245 -6.02 12.13 -26.90
CA VAL A 245 -6.34 11.73 -25.52
C VAL A 245 -5.51 12.56 -24.53
N ARG A 246 -6.16 13.48 -23.80
CA ARG A 246 -5.52 14.38 -22.83
C ARG A 246 -5.44 13.76 -21.42
N TRP A 247 -4.90 12.55 -21.32
CA TRP A 247 -4.89 11.78 -20.06
C TRP A 247 -4.15 12.48 -18.92
N ALA A 248 -2.94 12.98 -19.17
CA ALA A 248 -2.15 13.69 -18.18
C ALA A 248 -2.94 14.89 -17.61
N GLU A 249 -3.58 15.68 -18.47
CA GLU A 249 -4.39 16.80 -18.01
C GLU A 249 -5.64 16.36 -17.23
N SER A 250 -6.31 15.27 -17.65
CA SER A 250 -7.41 14.67 -16.89
C SER A 250 -6.98 14.29 -15.48
N ILE A 251 -5.77 13.74 -15.32
CA ILE A 251 -5.20 13.45 -14.01
C ILE A 251 -4.90 14.73 -13.24
N ARG A 252 -4.30 15.75 -13.87
CA ARG A 252 -4.03 17.03 -13.20
C ARG A 252 -5.31 17.75 -12.74
N TYR A 253 -6.41 17.62 -13.50
CA TYR A 253 -7.73 18.06 -13.09
C TYR A 253 -8.22 17.30 -11.86
N LEU A 254 -8.15 15.96 -11.86
CA LEU A 254 -8.53 15.14 -10.71
C LEU A 254 -7.69 15.46 -9.46
N LEU A 255 -6.37 15.64 -9.61
CA LEU A 255 -5.47 16.10 -8.54
C LEU A 255 -5.93 17.44 -7.97
N ALA A 256 -6.31 18.39 -8.82
CA ALA A 256 -6.83 19.69 -8.38
C ALA A 256 -8.20 19.60 -7.69
N LYS A 257 -8.99 18.56 -8.01
CA LYS A 257 -10.21 18.19 -7.27
C LYS A 257 -9.95 17.43 -5.97
N GLY A 258 -8.68 17.21 -5.62
CA GLY A 258 -8.31 16.50 -4.39
C GLY A 258 -8.42 14.98 -4.49
N VAL A 259 -8.42 14.43 -5.71
CA VAL A 259 -8.24 12.98 -5.96
C VAL A 259 -6.74 12.72 -6.08
N THR A 260 -6.15 11.95 -5.17
CA THR A 260 -4.72 11.60 -5.19
C THR A 260 -4.46 10.23 -5.82
N PHE A 261 -3.19 9.83 -5.99
CA PHE A 261 -2.85 8.48 -6.45
C PHE A 261 -3.44 7.35 -5.57
N ALA A 262 -3.70 7.61 -4.29
CA ALA A 262 -4.31 6.62 -3.39
C ALA A 262 -5.83 6.47 -3.62
N ASP A 263 -6.49 7.54 -4.10
CA ASP A 263 -7.94 7.59 -4.29
C ASP A 263 -8.40 7.03 -5.64
N VAL A 264 -7.45 6.59 -6.47
CA VAL A 264 -7.74 6.02 -7.79
C VAL A 264 -7.67 4.51 -7.80
N THR A 265 -8.71 3.88 -8.35
CA THR A 265 -8.76 2.43 -8.56
C THR A 265 -8.82 2.13 -10.04
N GLU A 266 -7.82 1.40 -10.55
CA GLU A 266 -7.88 0.88 -11.92
C GLU A 266 -8.67 -0.44 -11.94
N LEU A 267 -9.73 -0.48 -12.75
CA LEU A 267 -10.61 -1.63 -12.92
C LEU A 267 -10.48 -2.14 -14.35
N GLY A 268 -10.00 -3.37 -14.52
CA GLY A 268 -9.85 -4.02 -15.82
C GLY A 268 -9.27 -5.42 -15.71
N PRO A 269 -8.67 -5.98 -16.78
CA PRO A 269 -7.99 -7.27 -16.72
C PRO A 269 -7.03 -7.34 -15.52
N ALA A 270 -7.01 -8.46 -14.79
CA ALA A 270 -6.12 -8.66 -13.63
C ALA A 270 -4.62 -8.44 -13.98
N GLY A 271 -3.67 -8.40 -13.04
CA GLY A 271 -2.25 -8.21 -13.39
C GLY A 271 -1.80 -6.74 -13.35
N SER A 272 -0.76 -6.38 -14.10
CA SER A 272 -0.11 -5.08 -13.94
C SER A 272 -1.01 -3.93 -14.41
N ALA A 273 -1.25 -2.96 -13.53
CA ALA A 273 -2.01 -1.75 -13.84
C ALA A 273 -1.32 -0.96 -14.96
N VAL A 274 -2.09 -0.47 -15.94
CA VAL A 274 -1.59 0.23 -17.13
C VAL A 274 -1.69 1.73 -16.98
N VAL A 275 -2.81 2.25 -16.48
CA VAL A 275 -3.09 3.69 -16.42
C VAL A 275 -2.85 4.28 -15.03
N LYS A 276 -2.98 3.49 -13.96
CA LYS A 276 -2.66 3.91 -12.60
C LYS A 276 -1.19 4.37 -12.46
N PRO A 277 -0.16 3.68 -13.01
CA PRO A 277 1.21 4.20 -12.96
C PRO A 277 1.37 5.58 -13.63
N MET A 278 0.56 5.91 -14.65
CA MET A 278 0.57 7.22 -15.30
C MET A 278 0.08 8.33 -14.37
N VAL A 279 -0.78 8.01 -13.40
CA VAL A 279 -1.25 8.96 -12.36
C VAL A 279 -0.07 9.38 -11.49
N LYS A 280 0.66 8.41 -10.94
CA LYS A 280 1.85 8.67 -10.10
C LYS A 280 2.88 9.52 -10.83
N ARG A 281 3.15 9.19 -12.11
CA ARG A 281 4.09 9.99 -12.92
C ARG A 281 3.58 11.40 -13.13
N THR A 282 2.31 11.58 -13.45
CA THR A 282 1.72 12.91 -13.68
C THR A 282 1.75 13.77 -12.41
N GLU A 283 1.43 13.19 -11.26
CA GLU A 283 1.52 13.85 -9.96
C GLU A 283 2.95 14.31 -9.66
N LEU A 284 3.95 13.44 -9.86
CA LEU A 284 5.36 13.75 -9.63
C LEU A 284 5.92 14.77 -10.63
N GLU A 285 5.52 14.71 -11.90
CA GLU A 285 6.10 15.51 -12.98
C GLU A 285 5.44 16.88 -13.14
N ALA A 286 4.14 17.02 -12.83
CA ALA A 286 3.39 18.26 -13.11
C ALA A 286 2.39 18.69 -12.04
N GLY A 287 2.08 17.83 -11.05
CA GLY A 287 1.15 18.15 -9.96
C GLY A 287 -0.28 18.54 -10.43
N PRO A 288 -1.13 19.06 -9.53
CA PRO A 288 -2.48 19.50 -9.88
C PRO A 288 -2.50 20.67 -10.88
N LEU A 289 -3.61 20.84 -11.59
CA LEU A 289 -3.91 22.10 -12.26
C LEU A 289 -4.07 23.23 -11.23
N ASP A 290 -3.83 24.48 -11.67
CA ASP A 290 -4.02 25.65 -10.83
C ASP A 290 -5.48 25.78 -10.38
N ALA A 291 -5.71 25.70 -9.07
CA ALA A 291 -7.04 25.73 -8.47
C ALA A 291 -7.78 27.05 -8.72
N SER A 292 -7.05 28.17 -8.85
CA SER A 292 -7.63 29.49 -9.12
C SER A 292 -8.13 29.62 -10.56
N LEU A 293 -7.41 29.02 -11.52
CA LEU A 293 -7.84 28.95 -12.91
C LEU A 293 -9.05 28.03 -13.07
N LEU A 294 -9.03 26.86 -12.43
CA LEU A 294 -10.16 25.93 -12.45
C LEU A 294 -11.43 26.52 -11.85
N ALA A 295 -11.32 27.23 -10.71
CA ALA A 295 -12.48 27.89 -10.11
C ALA A 295 -13.11 28.94 -11.04
N ARG A 296 -12.28 29.63 -11.85
CA ARG A 296 -12.76 30.57 -12.86
C ARG A 296 -13.42 29.85 -14.04
N GLU A 297 -12.81 28.81 -14.58
CA GLU A 297 -13.40 27.98 -15.64
C GLU A 297 -14.77 27.44 -15.21
N GLU A 298 -14.90 26.98 -13.96
CA GLU A 298 -16.14 26.43 -13.41
C GLU A 298 -17.20 27.50 -13.19
N ALA A 299 -16.81 28.69 -12.73
CA ALA A 299 -17.72 29.83 -12.62
C ALA A 299 -18.22 30.28 -14.01
N GLU A 300 -17.35 30.29 -15.01
CA GLU A 300 -17.69 30.63 -16.40
C GLU A 300 -18.62 29.58 -17.04
N ALA A 301 -18.34 28.29 -16.82
CA ALA A 301 -19.18 27.17 -17.28
C ALA A 301 -20.55 27.18 -16.58
N ALA A 302 -20.61 27.41 -15.27
CA ALA A 302 -21.86 27.55 -14.52
C ALA A 302 -22.67 28.75 -15.00
N ALA A 303 -22.02 29.89 -15.28
CA ALA A 303 -22.68 31.06 -15.86
C ALA A 303 -23.17 30.81 -17.30
N ALA A 304 -22.46 30.01 -18.11
CA ALA A 304 -22.89 29.62 -19.44
C ALA A 304 -24.09 28.65 -19.41
N ALA A 305 -24.06 27.66 -18.51
CA ALA A 305 -25.18 26.75 -18.29
C ALA A 305 -26.44 27.50 -17.80
N ALA A 306 -26.28 28.47 -16.91
CA ALA A 306 -27.38 29.31 -16.42
C ALA A 306 -27.97 30.23 -17.50
N ARG A 307 -27.19 30.63 -18.51
CA ARG A 307 -27.67 31.42 -19.68
C ARG A 307 -28.43 30.57 -20.70
N ASN A 308 -28.17 29.27 -20.75
CA ASN A 308 -28.77 28.34 -21.71
C ASN A 308 -29.97 27.56 -21.14
N ALA A 309 -30.29 27.75 -19.85
CA ALA A 309 -31.49 27.18 -19.24
C ALA A 309 -32.70 28.07 -19.54
N GLU A 310 -33.61 27.61 -20.41
CA GLU A 310 -34.95 28.21 -20.53
C GLU A 310 -35.71 28.07 -19.19
N PRO A 311 -36.57 29.03 -18.82
CA PRO A 311 -37.25 29.04 -17.54
C PRO A 311 -38.40 28.02 -17.52
N GLU A 312 -38.25 26.95 -16.74
CA GLU A 312 -39.38 26.05 -16.40
C GLU A 312 -40.22 26.60 -15.22
N PRO A 313 -41.53 26.30 -15.19
CA PRO A 313 -42.51 27.13 -14.50
C PRO A 313 -42.57 26.93 -12.98
N GLU A 314 -42.97 28.03 -12.35
CA GLU A 314 -43.06 28.34 -10.93
C GLU A 314 -44.14 27.53 -10.17
N ALA A 315 -44.12 26.19 -10.25
CA ALA A 315 -45.11 25.34 -9.59
C ALA A 315 -44.55 24.25 -8.64
N ALA A 316 -43.23 24.00 -8.62
CA ALA A 316 -42.65 22.93 -7.80
C ALA A 316 -41.90 23.41 -6.53
N ARG A 317 -41.90 24.73 -6.23
CA ARG A 317 -41.11 25.30 -5.11
C ARG A 317 -41.85 25.42 -3.78
N LYS A 318 -43.09 24.94 -3.67
CA LYS A 318 -43.88 24.97 -2.42
C LYS A 318 -44.26 23.58 -1.93
N ALA A 319 -43.28 22.77 -1.53
CA ALA A 319 -43.50 21.62 -0.65
C ALA A 319 -42.17 21.01 -0.18
N GLN A 320 -41.26 21.79 0.43
CA GLN A 320 -40.10 21.22 1.14
C GLN A 320 -39.37 22.26 2.02
N ASP A 321 -40.14 23.10 2.71
CA ASP A 321 -39.61 23.99 3.74
C ASP A 321 -40.38 23.75 5.04
N GLU A 322 -40.13 22.62 5.68
CA GLU A 322 -40.51 22.34 7.07
C GLU A 322 -39.83 21.04 7.55
N SER A 323 -38.51 21.12 7.82
CA SER A 323 -37.82 20.36 8.88
C SER A 323 -36.33 20.70 8.87
N ALA A 324 -36.02 21.95 9.23
CA ALA A 324 -34.67 22.28 9.63
C ALA A 324 -34.34 21.53 10.95
N PRO A 325 -33.19 20.84 11.06
CA PRO A 325 -32.74 20.35 12.36
C PRO A 325 -32.43 21.56 13.26
N PRO A 326 -32.59 21.42 14.59
CA PRO A 326 -32.45 22.56 15.48
C PRO A 326 -31.01 23.08 15.44
N ARG A 327 -30.87 24.41 15.29
CA ARG A 327 -29.61 25.11 15.53
C ARG A 327 -29.23 24.91 17.00
N VAL A 328 -28.19 24.13 17.25
CA VAL A 328 -27.59 24.02 18.57
C VAL A 328 -26.80 25.31 18.82
N ASN A 329 -27.41 26.23 19.56
CA ASN A 329 -26.69 27.30 20.24
C ASN A 329 -25.92 26.67 21.40
N GLY A 330 -24.61 26.52 21.23
CA GLY A 330 -23.68 26.17 22.29
C GLY A 330 -22.25 26.17 21.75
N HIS A 331 -21.43 27.12 22.18
CA HIS A 331 -19.99 27.10 21.90
C HIS A 331 -19.35 25.90 22.63
N ALA A 332 -19.38 24.73 22.00
CA ALA A 332 -18.63 23.56 22.47
C ALA A 332 -17.24 23.56 21.82
N SER A 333 -16.20 23.71 22.64
CA SER A 333 -14.82 23.37 22.24
C SER A 333 -14.60 21.89 22.54
N PHE A 334 -14.18 21.09 21.57
CA PHE A 334 -13.79 19.71 21.85
C PHE A 334 -12.48 19.70 22.66
N ARG A 335 -12.49 19.05 23.82
CA ARG A 335 -11.29 18.79 24.62
C ARG A 335 -11.08 17.29 24.72
N PHE A 336 -10.04 16.81 24.05
CA PHE A 336 -9.55 15.45 24.22
C PHE A 336 -8.53 15.42 25.35
N ARG A 337 -8.42 14.28 26.01
CA ARG A 337 -7.34 13.99 26.94
C ARG A 337 -6.58 12.78 26.42
N PRO A 338 -5.27 12.66 26.68
CA PRO A 338 -4.48 11.50 26.25
C PRO A 338 -5.11 10.15 26.59
N GLU A 339 -5.77 10.04 27.76
CA GLU A 339 -6.45 8.82 28.22
C GLU A 339 -7.67 8.43 27.37
N ASN A 340 -8.18 9.35 26.53
CA ASN A 340 -9.42 9.21 25.77
C ASN A 340 -9.21 9.13 24.24
N LEU A 341 -7.97 9.10 23.76
CA LEU A 341 -7.67 9.14 22.31
C LEU A 341 -7.97 7.84 21.56
N GLY A 342 -7.88 6.72 22.24
CA GLY A 342 -8.19 5.39 21.72
C GLY A 342 -9.25 4.70 22.57
N SER A 343 -9.09 3.39 22.77
CA SER A 343 -10.03 2.58 23.53
C SER A 343 -9.68 2.53 25.01
N ARG A 344 -10.59 3.03 25.85
CA ARG A 344 -10.48 2.85 27.30
C ARG A 344 -10.58 1.37 27.68
N ALA A 345 -11.40 0.61 26.97
CA ALA A 345 -11.53 -0.84 27.17
C ALA A 345 -10.23 -1.59 26.85
N PHE A 346 -9.45 -1.12 25.85
CA PHE A 346 -8.10 -1.66 25.61
C PHE A 346 -7.20 -1.40 26.81
N CYS A 347 -7.18 -0.16 27.31
CA CYS A 347 -6.38 0.18 28.49
C CYS A 347 -6.75 -0.68 29.70
N GLU A 348 -8.04 -0.89 29.96
CA GLU A 348 -8.51 -1.77 31.05
C GLU A 348 -8.14 -3.24 30.84
N ALA A 349 -8.27 -3.75 29.61
CA ALA A 349 -7.95 -5.15 29.30
C ALA A 349 -6.45 -5.45 29.50
N PHE A 350 -5.58 -4.48 29.19
CA PHE A 350 -4.11 -4.63 29.26
C PHE A 350 -3.48 -3.95 30.48
N GLY A 351 -4.27 -3.39 31.42
CA GLY A 351 -3.77 -2.76 32.64
C GLY A 351 -3.02 -1.44 32.42
N LEU A 352 -3.36 -0.69 31.38
CA LEU A 352 -2.69 0.54 30.96
C LEU A 352 -3.44 1.80 31.42
N GLN A 353 -2.71 2.91 31.53
CA GLN A 353 -3.28 4.25 31.66
C GLN A 353 -3.57 4.88 30.30
N TYR A 354 -2.73 4.59 29.30
CA TYR A 354 -2.78 5.20 27.98
C TYR A 354 -2.81 4.14 26.87
N PRO A 355 -3.49 4.42 25.73
CA PRO A 355 -3.60 3.49 24.60
C PRO A 355 -2.34 3.54 23.71
N TYR A 356 -1.18 3.27 24.31
CA TYR A 356 0.13 3.40 23.67
C TYR A 356 1.04 2.22 24.01
N VAL A 357 1.72 1.74 22.98
CA VAL A 357 2.61 0.59 23.03
C VAL A 357 3.97 0.95 22.41
N ALA A 358 5.07 0.59 23.06
CA ALA A 358 6.36 0.47 22.41
C ALA A 358 6.51 -0.94 21.82
N GLY A 359 6.51 -1.03 20.49
CA GLY A 359 6.67 -2.30 19.77
C GLY A 359 8.07 -2.88 19.95
N ALA A 360 8.21 -4.19 19.75
CA ALA A 360 9.49 -4.84 19.95
C ALA A 360 10.52 -4.43 18.89
N MET A 361 11.79 -4.38 19.30
CA MET A 361 12.94 -4.18 18.44
C MET A 361 13.96 -5.26 18.75
N TYR A 362 14.31 -6.05 17.74
CA TYR A 362 15.12 -7.29 17.82
C TYR A 362 16.45 -7.12 18.58
N GLN A 363 17.06 -8.24 18.97
CA GLN A 363 18.38 -8.29 19.66
C GLN A 363 18.42 -7.46 20.95
N GLY A 364 17.28 -7.34 21.65
CA GLY A 364 17.19 -6.56 22.89
C GLY A 364 17.30 -5.05 22.70
N ILE A 365 17.16 -4.52 21.47
CA ILE A 365 17.08 -3.06 21.24
C ILE A 365 15.89 -2.48 22.02
N ALA A 366 14.74 -3.15 21.99
CA ALA A 366 13.69 -2.92 22.98
C ALA A 366 14.12 -3.63 24.26
N SER A 367 14.93 -2.91 25.05
CA SER A 367 15.64 -3.41 26.21
C SER A 367 14.72 -3.62 27.41
N VAL A 368 15.24 -4.27 28.45
CA VAL A 368 14.54 -4.35 29.73
C VAL A 368 14.28 -2.95 30.31
N ASP A 369 15.25 -2.04 30.22
CA ASP A 369 15.13 -0.67 30.75
C ASP A 369 14.00 0.11 30.05
N LEU A 370 13.86 -0.07 28.73
CA LEU A 370 12.79 0.55 27.96
C LEU A 370 11.43 0.01 28.39
N VAL A 371 11.30 -1.32 28.49
CA VAL A 371 10.04 -1.97 28.90
C VAL A 371 9.67 -1.61 30.34
N GLU A 372 10.64 -1.60 31.26
CA GLU A 372 10.43 -1.23 32.65
C GLU A 372 9.91 0.20 32.74
N ARG A 373 10.56 1.13 32.04
CA ARG A 373 10.19 2.54 32.03
C ARG A 373 8.77 2.76 31.49
N MET A 374 8.42 2.10 30.39
CA MET A 374 7.07 2.15 29.83
C MET A 374 6.03 1.64 30.82
N ALA A 375 6.28 0.47 31.43
CA ALA A 375 5.35 -0.14 32.39
C ALA A 375 5.10 0.76 33.62
N ARG A 376 6.16 1.39 34.16
CA ARG A 376 6.04 2.33 35.30
C ARG A 376 5.25 3.59 34.95
N ALA A 377 5.22 3.99 33.69
CA ALA A 377 4.44 5.12 33.19
C ALA A 377 3.00 4.75 32.79
N GLY A 378 2.55 3.52 33.06
CA GLY A 378 1.22 3.05 32.68
C GLY A 378 1.07 2.80 31.17
N LEU A 379 2.17 2.52 30.47
CA LEU A 379 2.24 2.21 29.05
C LEU A 379 2.66 0.75 28.86
N LEU A 380 2.46 0.18 27.67
CA LEU A 380 2.93 -1.17 27.36
C LEU A 380 4.25 -1.13 26.58
N GLY A 381 5.20 -1.97 26.94
CA GLY A 381 6.43 -2.21 26.17
C GLY A 381 6.64 -3.70 25.91
N PHE A 382 7.16 -4.03 24.72
CA PHE A 382 7.53 -5.40 24.35
C PHE A 382 9.04 -5.59 24.31
N PHE A 383 9.56 -6.53 25.10
CA PHE A 383 10.98 -6.87 25.07
C PHE A 383 11.36 -7.53 23.74
N GLY A 384 12.48 -7.09 23.16
CA GLY A 384 13.00 -7.50 21.87
C GLY A 384 13.66 -8.88 21.84
N ALA A 385 12.91 -9.95 22.06
CA ALA A 385 13.45 -11.31 22.12
C ALA A 385 14.02 -11.84 20.79
N GLY A 386 13.56 -11.30 19.64
CA GLY A 386 13.95 -11.78 18.32
C GLY A 386 15.47 -11.80 18.11
N GLY A 387 16.01 -13.00 17.84
CA GLY A 387 17.45 -13.20 17.57
C GLY A 387 18.34 -13.37 18.80
N LEU A 388 17.80 -13.25 20.02
CA LEU A 388 18.53 -13.53 21.26
C LEU A 388 18.52 -15.03 21.60
N PRO A 389 19.56 -15.56 22.25
CA PRO A 389 19.52 -16.89 22.86
C PRO A 389 18.44 -16.99 23.95
N MET A 390 17.79 -18.15 24.09
CA MET A 390 16.72 -18.36 25.08
C MET A 390 17.15 -18.05 26.52
N ALA A 391 18.40 -18.33 26.89
CA ALA A 391 18.93 -17.99 28.20
C ALA A 391 18.93 -16.48 28.48
N GLU A 392 19.12 -15.64 27.45
CA GLU A 392 19.08 -14.19 27.60
C GLU A 392 17.65 -13.68 27.72
N VAL A 393 16.72 -14.27 26.96
CA VAL A 393 15.28 -14.00 27.07
C VAL A 393 14.79 -14.35 28.48
N GLU A 394 15.20 -15.49 29.03
CA GLU A 394 14.87 -15.89 30.40
C GLU A 394 15.42 -14.90 31.44
N ARG A 395 16.68 -14.46 31.30
CA ARG A 395 17.25 -13.43 32.19
C ARG A 395 16.47 -12.11 32.12
N ALA A 396 16.04 -11.70 30.93
CA ALA A 396 15.25 -10.49 30.75
C ALA A 396 13.88 -10.59 31.44
N ILE A 397 13.19 -11.73 31.28
CA ILE A 397 11.91 -12.00 31.97
C ILE A 397 12.08 -11.96 33.49
N LEU A 398 13.10 -12.63 34.02
CA LEU A 398 13.36 -12.67 35.46
C LEU A 398 13.67 -11.27 36.01
N ARG A 399 14.42 -10.45 35.27
CA ARG A 399 14.72 -9.07 35.65
C ARG A 399 13.46 -8.20 35.67
N LEU A 400 12.64 -8.23 34.61
CA LEU A 400 11.38 -7.49 34.55
C LEU A 400 10.45 -7.85 35.70
N ARG A 401 10.33 -9.15 36.03
CA ARG A 401 9.52 -9.63 37.16
C ARG A 401 10.04 -9.18 38.52
N ALA A 402 11.35 -9.01 38.67
CA ALA A 402 11.97 -8.56 39.91
C ALA A 402 11.85 -7.04 40.10
N GLU A 403 11.93 -6.28 39.02
CA GLU A 403 11.95 -4.81 39.06
C GLU A 403 10.54 -4.20 39.03
N LEU A 404 9.60 -4.81 38.32
CA LEU A 404 8.24 -4.27 38.17
C LEU A 404 7.32 -4.69 39.32
N PRO A 405 6.39 -3.82 39.75
CA PRO A 405 5.34 -4.18 40.70
C PRO A 405 4.51 -5.36 40.20
N GLU A 406 3.98 -6.17 41.12
CA GLU A 406 3.07 -7.25 40.78
C GLU A 406 1.87 -6.72 40.00
N GLY A 407 1.59 -7.35 38.85
CA GLY A 407 0.50 -6.94 37.95
C GLY A 407 0.84 -5.78 36.99
N ALA A 408 2.06 -5.22 37.02
CA ALA A 408 2.47 -4.23 36.03
C ALA A 408 2.51 -4.82 34.60
N PRO A 409 2.01 -4.08 33.59
CA PRO A 409 1.89 -4.60 32.25
C PRO A 409 3.21 -4.54 31.50
N TYR A 410 3.74 -5.70 31.10
CA TYR A 410 4.85 -5.82 30.17
C TYR A 410 4.60 -6.99 29.23
N GLY A 411 5.24 -6.98 28.06
CA GLY A 411 5.14 -8.08 27.12
C GLY A 411 6.49 -8.54 26.58
N ILE A 412 6.49 -9.72 25.96
CA ILE A 412 7.64 -10.30 25.27
C ILE A 412 7.29 -10.48 23.79
N ASN A 413 8.22 -10.14 22.90
CA ASN A 413 8.06 -10.43 21.48
C ASN A 413 8.09 -11.94 21.23
N PHE A 414 7.10 -12.43 20.48
CA PHE A 414 7.04 -13.78 19.96
C PHE A 414 7.18 -13.69 18.44
N ILE A 415 8.36 -14.03 17.92
CA ILE A 415 8.66 -13.95 16.49
C ILE A 415 8.51 -15.33 15.83
N ALA A 416 7.92 -15.37 14.64
CA ALA A 416 7.77 -16.59 13.87
C ALA A 416 9.10 -17.08 13.28
N HIS A 417 9.29 -18.41 13.25
CA HIS A 417 10.49 -19.06 12.75
C HIS A 417 10.15 -20.18 11.76
N VAL A 418 9.99 -19.82 10.48
CA VAL A 418 9.65 -20.76 9.39
C VAL A 418 10.61 -21.97 9.33
N ASN A 419 11.92 -21.73 9.47
CA ASN A 419 12.94 -22.78 9.34
C ASN A 419 13.35 -23.41 10.68
N ARG A 420 12.89 -22.87 11.81
CA ARG A 420 13.29 -23.29 13.16
C ARG A 420 12.10 -23.25 14.14
N PRO A 421 11.01 -23.99 13.85
CA PRO A 421 9.78 -23.92 14.65
C PRO A 421 9.98 -24.37 16.10
N HIS A 422 10.99 -25.21 16.40
CA HIS A 422 11.32 -25.61 17.77
C HIS A 422 11.65 -24.44 18.70
N LEU A 423 12.17 -23.32 18.15
CA LEU A 423 12.43 -22.12 18.94
C LEU A 423 11.13 -21.45 19.42
N GLU A 424 10.04 -21.58 18.66
CA GLU A 424 8.71 -21.12 19.09
C GLU A 424 8.17 -21.97 20.24
N ASP A 425 8.41 -23.28 20.20
CA ASP A 425 8.04 -24.20 21.28
C ASP A 425 8.84 -23.91 22.56
N GLU A 426 10.17 -23.75 22.46
CA GLU A 426 11.02 -23.39 23.60
C GLU A 426 10.61 -22.06 24.23
N LEU A 427 10.31 -21.05 23.41
CA LEU A 427 9.82 -19.76 23.89
C LEU A 427 8.45 -19.91 24.57
N THR A 428 7.54 -20.69 24.00
CA THR A 428 6.23 -20.96 24.60
C THR A 428 6.35 -21.58 25.98
N ASP A 429 7.21 -22.61 26.12
CA ASP A 429 7.45 -23.28 27.39
C ASP A 429 8.05 -22.32 28.43
N LEU A 430 8.97 -21.45 28.00
CA LEU A 430 9.58 -20.44 28.85
C LEU A 430 8.56 -19.40 29.35
N LEU A 431 7.72 -18.90 28.45
CA LEU A 431 6.69 -17.90 28.77
C LEU A 431 5.64 -18.44 29.74
N ILE A 432 5.17 -19.68 29.51
CA ILE A 432 4.22 -20.36 30.40
C ILE A 432 4.85 -20.59 31.77
N ARG A 433 6.09 -21.11 31.82
CA ARG A 433 6.81 -21.38 33.08
C ARG A 433 6.93 -20.13 33.96
N HIS A 434 7.20 -18.98 33.34
CA HIS A 434 7.39 -17.72 34.06
C HIS A 434 6.12 -16.87 34.18
N GLY A 435 4.97 -17.36 33.70
CA GLY A 435 3.70 -16.65 33.80
C GLY A 435 3.67 -15.32 33.05
N VAL A 436 4.36 -15.23 31.91
CA VAL A 436 4.30 -14.04 31.05
C VAL A 436 2.92 -14.01 30.38
N GLY A 437 2.11 -13.01 30.71
CA GLY A 437 0.71 -12.93 30.28
C GLY A 437 0.46 -12.16 28.99
N ILE A 438 1.43 -11.47 28.40
CA ILE A 438 1.23 -10.64 27.20
C ILE A 438 2.36 -10.88 26.20
N ILE A 439 2.01 -11.19 24.94
CA ILE A 439 2.97 -11.28 23.84
C ILE A 439 2.59 -10.41 22.65
N GLU A 440 3.61 -9.97 21.91
CA GLU A 440 3.48 -9.42 20.57
C GLU A 440 3.86 -10.52 19.57
N ALA A 441 2.87 -11.11 18.89
CA ALA A 441 3.11 -12.11 17.86
C ALA A 441 3.45 -11.42 16.53
N SER A 442 4.64 -11.64 15.99
CA SER A 442 5.16 -10.93 14.82
C SER A 442 5.79 -11.86 13.78
N ALA A 443 5.79 -11.43 12.51
CA ALA A 443 6.30 -12.18 11.35
C ALA A 443 5.56 -13.50 11.01
N PHE A 444 4.38 -13.73 11.60
CA PHE A 444 3.56 -14.90 11.30
C PHE A 444 2.85 -14.77 9.96
N MET A 445 2.88 -15.84 9.16
CA MET A 445 2.03 -16.01 7.97
C MET A 445 0.77 -16.83 8.26
N GLU A 446 0.84 -17.69 9.28
CA GLU A 446 -0.24 -18.52 9.79
C GLU A 446 -0.09 -18.75 11.30
N VAL A 447 -1.18 -19.13 11.97
CA VAL A 447 -1.14 -19.51 13.39
C VAL A 447 -0.39 -20.85 13.55
N THR A 448 0.57 -20.91 14.48
CA THR A 448 1.41 -22.10 14.70
C THR A 448 0.97 -22.91 15.93
N PRO A 449 1.36 -24.21 16.03
CA PRO A 449 1.06 -25.02 17.22
C PRO A 449 1.56 -24.41 18.53
N ALA A 450 2.75 -23.81 18.54
CA ALA A 450 3.34 -23.16 19.69
C ALA A 450 2.46 -22.01 20.21
N LEU A 451 1.97 -21.17 19.29
CA LEU A 451 1.08 -20.07 19.64
C LEU A 451 -0.29 -20.56 20.18
N VAL A 452 -0.82 -21.64 19.63
CA VAL A 452 -2.05 -22.28 20.14
C VAL A 452 -1.86 -22.79 21.57
N ARG A 453 -0.70 -23.39 21.89
CA ARG A 453 -0.35 -23.83 23.25
C ARG A 453 -0.26 -22.65 24.22
N TYR A 454 0.40 -21.56 23.82
CA TYR A 454 0.46 -20.34 24.64
C TYR A 454 -0.93 -19.78 24.95
N ARG A 455 -1.81 -19.73 23.93
CA ARG A 455 -3.19 -19.27 24.08
C ARG A 455 -4.00 -20.19 25.02
N ALA A 456 -3.95 -21.51 24.81
CA ALA A 456 -4.64 -22.50 25.63
C ALA A 456 -4.32 -22.34 27.12
N ALA A 457 -3.04 -22.23 27.46
CA ALA A 457 -2.54 -22.19 28.83
C ALA A 457 -3.07 -20.99 29.66
N GLY A 458 -3.68 -19.99 29.02
CA GLY A 458 -4.27 -18.84 29.70
C GLY A 458 -5.79 -18.72 29.60
N LEU A 459 -6.49 -19.70 29.03
CA LEU A 459 -7.96 -19.65 28.92
C LEU A 459 -8.63 -20.23 30.17
N GLU A 460 -9.60 -19.51 30.70
CA GLU A 460 -10.39 -19.92 31.86
C GLU A 460 -11.89 -19.68 31.59
N ASP A 461 -12.74 -20.69 31.85
CA ASP A 461 -14.20 -20.53 31.83
C ASP A 461 -14.65 -19.82 33.12
N GLN A 462 -15.27 -18.65 32.97
CA GLN A 462 -15.76 -17.84 34.10
C GLN A 462 -17.22 -18.17 34.47
N GLY A 463 -17.83 -19.15 33.81
CA GLY A 463 -19.24 -19.48 33.95
C GLY A 463 -20.16 -18.55 33.12
N GLY A 464 -21.40 -18.99 32.91
CA GLY A 464 -22.38 -18.25 32.09
C GLY A 464 -21.99 -18.13 30.61
N GLY A 465 -21.02 -18.92 30.14
CA GLY A 465 -20.48 -18.90 28.79
C GLY A 465 -19.51 -17.75 28.50
N ARG A 466 -18.98 -17.07 29.53
CA ARG A 466 -17.91 -16.07 29.39
C ARG A 466 -16.55 -16.73 29.56
N ILE A 467 -15.62 -16.44 28.66
CA ILE A 467 -14.26 -16.98 28.68
C ILE A 467 -13.31 -15.82 28.93
N ALA A 468 -12.40 -15.98 29.90
CA ALA A 468 -11.31 -15.05 30.13
C ALA A 468 -10.01 -15.58 29.51
N ALA A 469 -9.18 -14.66 29.00
CA ALA A 469 -7.83 -14.96 28.57
C ALA A 469 -6.82 -14.19 29.42
N ARG A 470 -6.06 -14.91 30.23
CA ARG A 470 -4.91 -14.40 30.98
C ARG A 470 -3.69 -14.22 30.10
N ASN A 471 -3.47 -15.16 29.18
CA ASN A 471 -2.44 -15.08 28.15
C ASN A 471 -3.00 -14.33 26.93
N ARG A 472 -2.69 -13.04 26.87
CA ARG A 472 -3.13 -12.14 25.81
C ARG A 472 -2.14 -12.08 24.67
N ILE A 473 -2.66 -11.93 23.46
CA ILE A 473 -1.87 -11.85 22.23
C ILE A 473 -2.23 -10.57 21.48
N ILE A 474 -1.22 -9.74 21.23
CA ILE A 474 -1.28 -8.67 20.23
C ILE A 474 -0.60 -9.20 18.97
N ALA A 475 -1.37 -9.48 17.91
CA ALA A 475 -0.80 -9.95 16.65
C ALA A 475 -0.46 -8.74 15.77
N LYS A 476 0.82 -8.59 15.44
CA LYS A 476 1.32 -7.53 14.56
C LYS A 476 1.35 -8.02 13.13
N VAL A 477 0.50 -7.43 12.27
CA VAL A 477 0.23 -7.91 10.92
C VAL A 477 0.12 -6.74 9.94
N SER A 478 0.56 -6.96 8.70
CA SER A 478 0.49 -6.00 7.59
C SER A 478 -0.60 -6.35 6.57
N ARG A 479 -1.22 -7.54 6.70
CA ARG A 479 -2.15 -8.09 5.71
C ARG A 479 -3.51 -8.49 6.33
N PRO A 480 -4.64 -8.13 5.71
CA PRO A 480 -5.96 -8.49 6.21
C PRO A 480 -6.22 -10.01 6.29
N ASP A 481 -5.67 -10.81 5.37
CA ASP A 481 -5.84 -12.27 5.39
C ASP A 481 -5.13 -12.93 6.57
N VAL A 482 -3.96 -12.40 6.98
CA VAL A 482 -3.27 -12.85 8.20
C VAL A 482 -4.04 -12.38 9.44
N ALA A 483 -4.53 -11.13 9.45
CA ALA A 483 -5.37 -10.62 10.54
C ALA A 483 -6.61 -11.52 10.76
N SER A 484 -7.26 -11.95 9.67
CA SER A 484 -8.42 -12.86 9.73
C SER A 484 -8.09 -14.19 10.41
N GLN A 485 -6.90 -14.74 10.19
CA GLN A 485 -6.48 -15.99 10.86
C GLN A 485 -6.30 -15.81 12.37
N PHE A 486 -5.71 -14.69 12.80
CA PHE A 486 -5.57 -14.39 14.24
C PHE A 486 -6.91 -14.04 14.91
N LEU A 487 -7.85 -13.51 14.14
CA LEU A 487 -9.21 -13.22 14.57
C LEU A 487 -10.17 -14.40 14.39
N ALA A 488 -9.68 -15.55 13.96
CA ALA A 488 -10.39 -16.83 13.91
C ALA A 488 -10.03 -17.68 15.14
N PRO A 489 -10.77 -18.77 15.44
CA PRO A 489 -10.37 -19.69 16.49
C PRO A 489 -9.19 -20.54 16.02
N ALA A 490 -8.56 -21.27 16.96
CA ALA A 490 -7.48 -22.19 16.62
C ALA A 490 -7.94 -23.19 15.52
N PRO A 491 -7.17 -23.39 14.44
CA PRO A 491 -7.55 -24.31 13.37
C PRO A 491 -7.73 -25.74 13.88
N GLU A 492 -8.80 -26.43 13.48
CA GLU A 492 -9.10 -27.81 13.92
C GLU A 492 -7.96 -28.79 13.62
N ARG A 493 -7.24 -28.60 12.51
CA ARG A 493 -6.05 -29.41 12.19
C ARG A 493 -4.98 -29.32 13.27
N LEU A 494 -4.78 -28.14 13.86
CA LEU A 494 -3.81 -27.93 14.93
C LEU A 494 -4.33 -28.46 16.26
N LEU A 495 -5.62 -28.24 16.57
CA LEU A 495 -6.26 -28.79 17.76
C LEU A 495 -6.15 -30.32 17.79
N GLY A 496 -6.47 -31.01 16.69
CA GLY A 496 -6.37 -32.46 16.61
C GLY A 496 -4.95 -32.99 16.83
N LYS A 497 -3.94 -32.30 16.27
CA LYS A 497 -2.52 -32.66 16.49
C LYS A 497 -2.10 -32.47 17.95
N LEU A 498 -2.45 -31.32 18.54
CA LEU A 498 -2.08 -31.00 19.92
C LEU A 498 -2.76 -31.93 20.92
N LEU A 499 -4.05 -32.24 20.73
CA LEU A 499 -4.78 -33.25 21.52
C LEU A 499 -4.14 -34.63 21.42
N ALA A 500 -3.80 -35.08 20.21
CA ALA A 500 -3.18 -36.39 20.01
C ALA A 500 -1.80 -36.51 20.67
N SER A 501 -1.05 -35.41 20.74
CA SER A 501 0.24 -35.35 21.43
C SER A 501 0.14 -35.14 22.95
N GLY A 502 -1.05 -34.85 23.48
CA GLY A 502 -1.24 -34.47 24.89
C GLY A 502 -0.73 -33.07 25.25
N ALA A 503 -0.45 -32.23 24.25
CA ALA A 503 0.07 -30.87 24.45
C ALA A 503 -1.02 -29.87 24.88
N ILE A 504 -2.30 -30.21 24.69
CA ILE A 504 -3.47 -29.53 25.25
C ILE A 504 -4.49 -30.59 25.69
N THR A 505 -5.34 -30.22 26.64
CA THR A 505 -6.49 -30.99 27.11
C THR A 505 -7.72 -30.81 26.24
N SER A 506 -8.70 -31.71 26.37
CA SER A 506 -10.00 -31.59 25.70
C SER A 506 -10.75 -30.31 26.08
N ASP A 507 -10.63 -29.88 27.33
CA ASP A 507 -11.29 -28.65 27.82
C ASP A 507 -10.64 -27.40 27.21
N GLU A 508 -9.31 -27.32 27.18
CA GLU A 508 -8.59 -26.24 26.50
C GLU A 508 -8.93 -26.18 25.00
N ALA A 509 -9.01 -27.33 24.33
CA ALA A 509 -9.42 -27.39 22.92
C ALA A 509 -10.86 -26.88 22.71
N ASN A 510 -11.77 -27.16 23.65
CA ASN A 510 -13.14 -26.65 23.60
C ASN A 510 -13.21 -25.14 23.84
N LEU A 511 -12.37 -24.58 24.72
CA LEU A 511 -12.27 -23.14 24.94
C LEU A 511 -11.68 -22.44 23.71
N LEU A 512 -10.63 -23.00 23.10
CA LEU A 512 -9.96 -22.46 21.91
C LEU A 512 -10.88 -22.32 20.69
N ARG A 513 -11.94 -23.14 20.58
CA ARG A 513 -12.96 -23.03 19.52
C ARG A 513 -13.87 -21.82 19.66
N GLN A 514 -13.96 -21.27 20.87
CA GLN A 514 -14.95 -20.26 21.26
C GLN A 514 -14.34 -18.86 21.41
N VAL A 515 -13.05 -18.71 21.15
CA VAL A 515 -12.31 -17.45 21.29
C VAL A 515 -11.48 -17.18 20.03
N PRO A 516 -11.17 -15.92 19.71
CA PRO A 516 -10.15 -15.61 18.72
C PRO A 516 -8.77 -15.99 19.24
N MET A 517 -7.84 -16.28 18.33
CA MET A 517 -6.44 -16.52 18.67
C MET A 517 -5.78 -15.27 19.28
N ALA A 518 -6.10 -14.06 18.82
CA ALA A 518 -5.59 -12.80 19.35
C ALA A 518 -6.67 -11.92 19.99
N ASP A 519 -6.27 -11.17 21.03
CA ASP A 519 -7.10 -10.16 21.70
C ASP A 519 -7.06 -8.83 20.95
N ALA A 520 -5.93 -8.55 20.31
CA ALA A 520 -5.70 -7.32 19.58
C ALA A 520 -4.90 -7.58 18.30
N ILE A 521 -5.20 -6.80 17.27
CA ILE A 521 -4.40 -6.72 16.05
C ILE A 521 -3.68 -5.38 16.04
N CYS A 522 -2.36 -5.39 15.90
CA CYS A 522 -1.60 -4.19 15.52
C CYS A 522 -1.42 -4.19 14.00
N VAL A 523 -2.10 -3.27 13.31
CA VAL A 523 -1.93 -3.05 11.88
C VAL A 523 -0.59 -2.34 11.66
N GLU A 524 0.40 -3.08 11.17
CA GLU A 524 1.73 -2.56 10.86
C GLU A 524 1.76 -2.06 9.41
N ALA A 525 1.76 -0.74 9.26
CA ALA A 525 1.96 -0.05 7.99
C ALA A 525 3.47 0.04 7.66
N ASP A 526 3.89 1.03 6.88
CA ASP A 526 5.31 1.24 6.60
C ASP A 526 6.09 1.55 7.88
N SER A 527 7.06 0.69 8.20
CA SER A 527 7.79 0.69 9.47
C SER A 527 9.29 0.48 9.26
N GLY A 528 10.08 0.74 10.31
CA GLY A 528 11.50 0.36 10.33
C GLY A 528 11.65 -1.15 10.48
N GLY A 529 12.64 -1.74 9.80
CA GLY A 529 12.81 -3.19 9.76
C GLY A 529 11.92 -3.86 8.71
N HIS A 530 11.51 -5.11 8.92
CA HIS A 530 10.64 -5.82 7.97
C HIS A 530 9.30 -5.10 7.81
N THR A 531 8.94 -4.81 6.56
CA THR A 531 7.69 -4.12 6.24
C THR A 531 7.24 -4.44 4.82
N ASP A 532 5.92 -4.55 4.64
CA ASP A 532 5.27 -4.68 3.33
C ASP A 532 4.98 -3.32 2.69
N GLN A 533 5.48 -2.23 3.27
CA GLN A 533 5.29 -0.86 2.77
C GLN A 533 3.80 -0.46 2.75
N GLY A 534 3.07 -0.96 3.74
CA GLY A 534 1.64 -0.74 3.88
C GLY A 534 1.29 0.71 4.14
N MET A 535 0.15 1.17 3.63
CA MET A 535 -0.37 2.51 3.92
C MET A 535 -1.42 2.44 5.04
N PRO A 536 -1.26 3.17 6.16
CA PRO A 536 -2.15 3.03 7.32
C PRO A 536 -3.61 3.38 6.96
N PHE A 537 -3.81 4.38 6.10
CA PHE A 537 -5.13 4.81 5.62
C PHE A 537 -5.92 3.74 4.85
N ALA A 538 -5.22 2.76 4.25
CA ALA A 538 -5.86 1.65 3.55
C ALA A 538 -5.97 0.40 4.44
N LEU A 539 -4.92 0.12 5.22
CA LEU A 539 -4.84 -1.10 6.01
C LEU A 539 -5.73 -1.07 7.26
N ILE A 540 -5.77 0.04 8.00
CA ILE A 540 -6.54 0.12 9.25
C ILE A 540 -8.03 -0.10 8.99
N PRO A 541 -8.69 0.61 8.04
CA PRO A 541 -10.11 0.37 7.77
C PRO A 541 -10.41 -1.04 7.26
N ALA A 542 -9.49 -1.65 6.50
CA ALA A 542 -9.66 -3.02 6.03
C ALA A 542 -9.64 -4.03 7.19
N VAL A 543 -8.69 -3.89 8.12
CA VAL A 543 -8.60 -4.77 9.30
C VAL A 543 -9.71 -4.51 10.30
N LEU A 544 -10.19 -3.26 10.44
CA LEU A 544 -11.37 -2.95 11.26
C LEU A 544 -12.60 -3.74 10.81
N LYS A 545 -12.84 -3.87 9.50
CA LYS A 545 -13.93 -4.71 8.97
C LYS A 545 -13.77 -6.18 9.39
N VAL A 546 -12.55 -6.72 9.30
CA VAL A 546 -12.24 -8.08 9.76
C VAL A 546 -12.48 -8.24 11.27
N ARG A 547 -12.13 -7.21 12.07
CA ARG A 547 -12.44 -7.19 13.51
C ARG A 547 -13.93 -7.21 13.75
N ASP A 548 -14.72 -6.40 13.04
CA ASP A 548 -16.16 -6.29 13.28
C ASP A 548 -16.87 -7.64 13.01
N GLU A 549 -16.45 -8.38 11.98
CA GLU A 549 -16.91 -9.75 11.73
C GLU A 549 -16.54 -10.71 12.87
N ALA A 550 -15.28 -10.65 13.34
CA ALA A 550 -14.82 -11.48 14.46
C ALA A 550 -15.53 -11.12 15.77
N GLN A 551 -15.80 -9.85 16.01
CA GLN A 551 -16.51 -9.36 17.20
C GLN A 551 -17.93 -9.89 17.25
N ALA A 552 -18.62 -9.93 16.11
CA ALA A 552 -19.95 -10.53 15.98
C ALA A 552 -19.91 -12.04 16.25
N ARG A 553 -18.89 -12.75 15.75
CA ARG A 553 -18.68 -14.19 15.98
C ARG A 553 -18.39 -14.52 17.45
N PHE A 554 -17.59 -13.70 18.13
CA PHE A 554 -17.10 -13.95 19.48
C PHE A 554 -17.70 -13.02 20.53
N ALA A 555 -19.00 -12.76 20.43
CA ALA A 555 -19.71 -11.82 21.31
C ALA A 555 -19.57 -12.12 22.83
N LYS A 556 -19.19 -13.35 23.21
CA LYS A 556 -19.01 -13.77 24.62
C LYS A 556 -17.57 -13.64 25.15
N PHE A 557 -16.57 -13.42 24.31
CA PHE A 557 -15.16 -13.33 24.69
C PHE A 557 -14.77 -11.92 25.20
N GLY A 558 -15.49 -10.88 24.76
CA GLY A 558 -15.21 -9.48 25.08
C GLY A 558 -14.84 -8.66 23.85
N PRO A 559 -14.43 -7.38 24.04
CA PRO A 559 -13.99 -6.52 22.95
C PRO A 559 -12.69 -7.02 22.31
N ILE A 560 -12.65 -7.01 20.98
CA ILE A 560 -11.47 -7.29 20.15
C ILE A 560 -10.94 -5.96 19.62
N PHE A 561 -9.64 -5.73 19.79
CA PHE A 561 -9.04 -4.42 19.51
C PHE A 561 -8.25 -4.38 18.20
N VAL A 562 -8.22 -3.22 17.55
CA VAL A 562 -7.35 -2.96 16.39
C VAL A 562 -6.56 -1.69 16.67
N GLY A 563 -5.25 -1.82 16.84
CA GLY A 563 -4.32 -0.70 16.91
C GLY A 563 -3.55 -0.50 15.61
N SER A 564 -2.65 0.48 15.60
CA SER A 564 -1.81 0.77 14.45
C SER A 564 -0.36 1.08 14.84
N GLY A 565 0.58 0.55 14.05
CA GLY A 565 1.99 0.92 14.06
C GLY A 565 2.51 1.22 12.66
N GLY A 566 3.72 1.79 12.59
CA GLY A 566 4.34 2.22 11.33
C GLY A 566 3.98 3.67 10.96
N GLY A 567 5.00 4.49 10.68
CA GLY A 567 4.82 5.90 10.33
C GLY A 567 4.46 6.87 11.48
N ILE A 568 4.29 6.38 12.71
CA ILE A 568 3.88 7.20 13.87
C ILE A 568 5.11 7.77 14.58
N GLY A 569 5.39 9.05 14.34
CA GLY A 569 6.46 9.80 15.02
C GLY A 569 6.10 11.23 15.40
N THR A 570 4.88 11.69 15.11
CA THR A 570 4.42 13.04 15.45
C THR A 570 2.98 13.01 15.99
N PRO A 571 2.56 14.07 16.72
CA PRO A 571 1.18 14.25 17.14
C PRO A 571 0.14 14.10 16.02
N GLU A 572 0.43 14.62 14.83
CA GLU A 572 -0.47 14.57 13.68
C GLU A 572 -0.65 13.14 13.17
N ALA A 573 0.45 12.37 13.10
CA ALA A 573 0.39 10.97 12.69
C ALA A 573 -0.42 10.13 13.71
N ALA A 574 -0.19 10.34 15.00
CA ALA A 574 -0.96 9.70 16.07
C ALA A 574 -2.44 10.07 16.01
N ALA A 575 -2.76 11.37 15.89
CA ALA A 575 -4.13 11.85 15.73
C ALA A 575 -4.83 11.23 14.51
N ALA A 576 -4.12 11.12 13.38
CA ALA A 576 -4.66 10.56 12.14
C ALA A 576 -5.06 9.09 12.32
N VAL A 577 -4.24 8.25 12.95
CA VAL A 577 -4.59 6.83 13.12
C VAL A 577 -5.71 6.62 14.15
N PHE A 578 -5.78 7.45 15.20
CA PHE A 578 -6.94 7.44 16.10
C PHE A 578 -8.23 7.82 15.36
N MET A 579 -8.18 8.82 14.47
CA MET A 579 -9.31 9.18 13.60
C MET A 579 -9.72 8.07 12.63
N LEU A 580 -8.80 7.20 12.24
CA LEU A 580 -9.11 6.02 11.43
C LEU A 580 -9.77 4.89 12.23
N GLY A 581 -9.85 5.02 13.56
CA GLY A 581 -10.48 4.04 14.45
C GLY A 581 -9.50 3.12 15.17
N ALA A 582 -8.21 3.48 15.25
CA ALA A 582 -7.26 2.70 16.05
C ALA A 582 -7.59 2.77 17.55
N ASP A 583 -7.72 1.61 18.19
CA ASP A 583 -7.96 1.47 19.62
C ASP A 583 -6.69 1.82 20.45
N PHE A 584 -5.51 1.67 19.85
CA PHE A 584 -4.20 2.02 20.43
C PHE A 584 -3.16 2.28 19.33
N ILE A 585 -2.06 2.92 19.70
CA ILE A 585 -0.92 3.15 18.78
C ILE A 585 0.34 2.41 19.22
N VAL A 586 1.17 2.07 18.24
CA VAL A 586 2.45 1.40 18.44
C VAL A 586 3.56 2.21 17.79
N THR A 587 4.59 2.55 18.57
CA THR A 587 5.79 3.22 18.07
C THR A 587 7.00 2.29 18.11
N GLY A 588 7.94 2.51 17.19
CA GLY A 588 9.16 1.70 17.05
C GLY A 588 10.39 2.58 16.83
N SER A 589 10.54 3.17 15.64
CA SER A 589 11.74 3.93 15.27
C SER A 589 12.09 5.05 16.26
N VAL A 590 11.09 5.82 16.72
CA VAL A 590 11.30 6.89 17.73
C VAL A 590 11.85 6.35 19.06
N ASN A 591 11.47 5.14 19.44
CA ASN A 591 11.92 4.52 20.67
C ASN A 591 13.37 4.04 20.57
N GLN A 592 13.88 3.72 19.37
CA GLN A 592 15.28 3.34 19.18
C GLN A 592 16.24 4.50 19.45
N CYS A 593 15.79 5.75 19.26
CA CYS A 593 16.54 6.96 19.52
C CYS A 593 16.24 7.53 20.92
N THR A 594 16.31 6.67 21.95
CA THR A 594 16.10 7.03 23.36
C THR A 594 17.26 6.55 24.22
N VAL A 595 17.34 7.10 25.44
CA VAL A 595 18.33 6.68 26.43
C VAL A 595 18.21 5.19 26.73
N GLU A 596 16.99 4.68 26.89
CA GLU A 596 16.72 3.31 27.31
C GLU A 596 16.99 2.25 26.24
N ALA A 597 16.95 2.60 24.94
CA ALA A 597 17.10 1.63 23.87
C ALA A 597 18.47 0.90 23.93
N GLY A 598 18.44 -0.42 23.78
CA GLY A 598 19.60 -1.33 23.79
C GLY A 598 20.39 -1.31 22.47
N THR A 599 20.88 -0.14 22.07
CA THR A 599 21.75 0.05 20.91
C THR A 599 22.86 1.04 21.26
N SER A 600 23.91 1.11 20.44
CA SER A 600 25.04 1.99 20.71
C SER A 600 24.71 3.48 20.62
N ASP A 601 25.44 4.29 21.39
CA ASP A 601 25.41 5.76 21.29
C ASP A 601 25.66 6.24 19.86
N ALA A 602 26.57 5.58 19.12
CA ALA A 602 26.86 5.92 17.74
C ALA A 602 25.64 5.76 16.81
N VAL A 603 24.79 4.74 17.05
CA VAL A 603 23.52 4.58 16.34
C VAL A 603 22.52 5.66 16.77
N LYS A 604 22.43 5.99 18.06
CA LYS A 604 21.52 7.03 18.57
C LYS A 604 21.90 8.42 18.04
N ASP A 605 23.19 8.74 17.98
CA ASP A 605 23.72 9.98 17.37
C ASP A 605 23.37 10.05 15.88
N LEU A 606 23.43 8.91 15.16
CA LEU A 606 22.99 8.85 13.76
C LEU A 606 21.48 9.14 13.65
N LEU A 607 20.65 8.43 14.44
CA LEU A 607 19.18 8.54 14.43
C LEU A 607 18.68 9.94 14.80
N GLU A 608 19.36 10.64 15.70
CA GLU A 608 19.05 12.02 16.10
C GLU A 608 19.10 12.98 14.89
N GLY A 609 20.05 12.77 13.98
CA GLY A 609 20.35 13.68 12.86
C GLY A 609 19.66 13.36 11.53
N ILE A 610 18.73 12.40 11.50
CA ILE A 610 18.07 11.95 10.26
C ILE A 610 16.81 12.76 9.97
N ASN A 611 16.46 12.83 8.70
CA ASN A 611 15.23 13.44 8.19
C ASN A 611 14.32 12.37 7.56
N VAL A 612 13.10 12.73 7.16
CA VAL A 612 12.06 11.81 6.64
C VAL A 612 12.54 10.98 5.44
N HIS A 613 13.38 11.56 4.57
CA HIS A 613 13.88 10.93 3.35
C HIS A 613 15.21 10.18 3.53
N ASP A 614 15.72 10.11 4.76
CA ASP A 614 17.02 9.53 5.06
C ASP A 614 16.98 8.01 5.30
N THR A 615 15.84 7.35 5.03
CA THR A 615 15.69 5.89 5.06
C THR A 615 15.67 5.31 3.64
N ALA A 616 15.89 3.99 3.54
CA ALA A 616 15.77 3.25 2.29
C ALA A 616 15.34 1.81 2.56
N TYR A 617 14.77 1.16 1.55
CA TYR A 617 14.58 -0.28 1.58
C TYR A 617 15.85 -0.99 1.15
N ALA A 618 16.27 -1.98 1.94
CA ALA A 618 17.36 -2.89 1.65
C ALA A 618 16.87 -4.35 1.71
N PRO A 619 17.55 -5.30 1.07
CA PRO A 619 17.20 -6.71 1.21
C PRO A 619 17.26 -7.20 2.67
N SER A 620 16.39 -8.13 3.02
CA SER A 620 16.42 -8.80 4.33
C SER A 620 17.48 -9.89 4.35
N GLY A 621 18.38 -9.91 5.34
CA GLY A 621 19.43 -10.92 5.44
C GLY A 621 18.91 -12.36 5.59
N GLU A 622 17.75 -12.57 6.21
CA GLU A 622 17.21 -13.92 6.43
C GLU A 622 16.47 -14.48 5.20
N MET A 623 15.85 -13.60 4.39
CA MET A 623 14.91 -13.97 3.33
C MET A 623 15.19 -13.25 1.99
N PHE A 624 16.43 -12.81 1.73
CA PHE A 624 16.72 -12.10 0.48
C PHE A 624 16.51 -12.96 -0.77
N GLU A 625 16.61 -14.30 -0.66
CA GLU A 625 16.32 -15.20 -1.78
C GLU A 625 14.85 -15.12 -2.21
N LEU A 626 13.95 -14.83 -1.27
CA LEU A 626 12.52 -14.63 -1.51
C LEU A 626 12.18 -13.17 -1.87
N GLY A 627 13.20 -12.31 -1.97
CA GLY A 627 13.03 -10.90 -2.30
C GLY A 627 12.49 -10.03 -1.16
N ALA A 628 12.47 -10.54 0.08
CA ALA A 628 12.03 -9.79 1.25
C ALA A 628 12.90 -8.54 1.47
N LYS A 629 12.29 -7.44 1.89
CA LYS A 629 12.95 -6.17 2.16
C LYS A 629 12.71 -5.69 3.58
N VAL A 630 13.63 -4.86 4.05
CA VAL A 630 13.58 -4.16 5.33
C VAL A 630 13.83 -2.68 5.10
N GLN A 631 13.21 -1.81 5.90
CA GLN A 631 13.49 -0.39 5.89
C GLN A 631 14.59 -0.04 6.89
N VAL A 632 15.62 0.65 6.42
CA VAL A 632 16.85 0.94 7.16
C VAL A 632 17.29 2.39 6.98
N LEU A 633 18.11 2.88 7.90
CA LEU A 633 18.80 4.16 7.76
C LEU A 633 19.74 4.15 6.55
N LYS A 634 19.71 5.22 5.76
CA LYS A 634 20.56 5.45 4.59
C LYS A 634 21.57 6.57 4.81
N LYS A 635 21.20 7.66 5.47
CA LYS A 635 22.10 8.82 5.63
C LYS A 635 23.34 8.45 6.42
N GLY A 636 24.51 8.76 5.85
CA GLY A 636 25.81 8.47 6.45
C GLY A 636 26.24 7.00 6.38
N LEU A 637 25.47 6.13 5.73
CA LEU A 637 25.70 4.68 5.70
C LEU A 637 25.74 4.14 4.26
N PHE A 638 26.65 3.22 3.99
CA PHE A 638 26.72 2.46 2.75
C PHE A 638 25.95 1.13 2.81
N PHE A 639 25.53 0.68 4.00
CA PHE A 639 24.82 -0.59 4.18
C PHE A 639 23.71 -0.84 3.14
N PRO A 640 22.75 0.07 2.88
CA PRO A 640 21.65 -0.23 1.96
C PRO A 640 22.12 -0.52 0.53
N ALA A 641 23.08 0.26 0.04
CA ALA A 641 23.65 0.09 -1.30
C ALA A 641 24.50 -1.19 -1.40
N ARG A 642 25.26 -1.50 -0.34
CA ARG A 642 26.10 -2.70 -0.28
C ARG A 642 25.26 -3.97 -0.20
N ALA A 643 24.21 -3.97 0.61
CA ALA A 643 23.26 -5.07 0.72
C ALA A 643 22.57 -5.36 -0.62
N GLU A 644 22.07 -4.33 -1.31
CA GLU A 644 21.46 -4.48 -2.64
C GLU A 644 22.48 -5.03 -3.66
N LYS A 645 23.74 -4.58 -3.61
CA LYS A 645 24.79 -5.09 -4.48
C LYS A 645 25.06 -6.58 -4.26
N LEU A 646 25.17 -7.04 -3.02
CA LEU A 646 25.38 -8.46 -2.70
C LEU A 646 24.22 -9.32 -3.21
N VAL A 647 22.97 -8.89 -3.01
CA VAL A 647 21.79 -9.62 -3.48
C VAL A 647 21.65 -9.60 -4.99
N SER A 648 22.01 -8.48 -5.64
CA SER A 648 22.09 -8.42 -7.11
C SER A 648 23.10 -9.43 -7.66
N LEU A 649 24.26 -9.58 -7.02
CA LEU A 649 25.26 -10.57 -7.42
C LEU A 649 24.74 -12.01 -7.21
N TYR A 650 24.08 -12.25 -6.07
CA TYR A 650 23.45 -13.55 -5.80
C TYR A 650 22.41 -13.96 -6.86
N ARG A 651 21.72 -12.99 -7.48
CA ARG A 651 20.75 -13.24 -8.55
C ARG A 651 21.39 -13.44 -9.92
N GLN A 652 22.58 -12.88 -10.14
CA GLN A 652 23.26 -12.85 -11.44
C GLN A 652 24.25 -14.01 -11.62
N HIS A 653 24.74 -14.59 -10.53
CA HIS A 653 25.80 -15.60 -10.54
C HIS A 653 25.35 -16.88 -9.82
N GLU A 654 25.88 -18.03 -10.22
CA GLU A 654 25.64 -19.31 -9.56
C GLU A 654 26.72 -19.66 -8.53
N SER A 655 27.83 -18.90 -8.49
CA SER A 655 28.92 -19.10 -7.53
C SER A 655 29.71 -17.81 -7.24
N LEU A 656 30.48 -17.81 -6.15
CA LEU A 656 31.40 -16.70 -5.80
C LEU A 656 32.54 -16.53 -6.82
N ASP A 657 32.90 -17.61 -7.54
CA ASP A 657 34.03 -17.61 -8.48
C ASP A 657 33.66 -17.00 -9.85
N GLU A 658 32.36 -16.88 -10.16
CA GLU A 658 31.85 -16.20 -11.36
C GLU A 658 31.85 -14.66 -11.24
N ILE A 659 32.07 -14.13 -10.04
CA ILE A 659 32.12 -12.68 -9.82
C ILE A 659 33.43 -12.14 -10.39
N ASP A 660 33.33 -11.08 -11.20
CA ASP A 660 34.50 -10.39 -11.78
C ASP A 660 35.60 -10.17 -10.71
N PRO A 661 36.87 -10.55 -10.97
CA PRO A 661 37.93 -10.53 -9.97
C PRO A 661 38.15 -9.16 -9.30
N LYS A 662 38.03 -8.07 -10.06
CA LYS A 662 38.19 -6.71 -9.53
C LYS A 662 37.04 -6.35 -8.60
N LEU A 663 35.81 -6.72 -8.97
CA LEU A 663 34.64 -6.53 -8.11
C LEU A 663 34.70 -7.42 -6.86
N ARG A 664 35.13 -8.68 -6.99
CA ARG A 664 35.34 -9.60 -5.86
C ARG A 664 36.31 -9.00 -4.86
N GLN A 665 37.49 -8.56 -5.32
CA GLN A 665 38.49 -7.91 -4.48
C GLN A 665 37.92 -6.68 -3.77
N GLN A 666 37.17 -5.83 -4.49
CA GLN A 666 36.53 -4.66 -3.89
C GLN A 666 35.56 -5.02 -2.76
N ILE A 667 34.78 -6.09 -2.91
CA ILE A 667 33.81 -6.54 -1.90
C ILE A 667 34.55 -7.13 -0.69
N GLU A 668 35.54 -7.98 -0.91
CA GLU A 668 36.36 -8.57 0.16
C GLU A 668 37.07 -7.47 0.98
N GLU A 669 37.66 -6.47 0.33
CA GLU A 669 38.38 -5.38 0.99
C GLU A 669 37.46 -4.37 1.67
N ARG A 670 36.38 -3.95 1.01
CA ARG A 670 35.58 -2.81 1.48
C ARG A 670 34.38 -3.21 2.32
N TYR A 671 33.76 -4.36 2.06
CA TYR A 671 32.49 -4.77 2.67
C TYR A 671 32.76 -5.73 3.82
N PHE A 672 33.46 -6.83 3.52
CA PHE A 672 33.77 -7.85 4.53
C PHE A 672 35.04 -7.53 5.32
N ARG A 673 35.98 -6.80 4.72
CA ARG A 673 37.36 -6.58 5.21
C ARG A 673 38.13 -7.89 5.45
N ARG A 674 37.80 -8.91 4.65
CA ARG A 674 38.35 -10.26 4.67
C ARG A 674 37.91 -11.01 3.42
N SER A 675 38.68 -12.03 3.05
CA SER A 675 38.38 -12.86 1.87
C SER A 675 37.10 -13.67 2.06
N PHE A 676 36.42 -14.05 0.96
CA PHE A 676 35.24 -14.91 1.04
C PHE A 676 35.52 -16.26 1.71
N ASP A 677 36.75 -16.79 1.58
CA ASP A 677 37.16 -18.03 2.23
C ASP A 677 37.29 -17.87 3.75
N GLU A 678 37.77 -16.73 4.23
CA GLU A 678 37.75 -16.40 5.67
C GLU A 678 36.33 -16.27 6.21
N VAL A 679 35.45 -15.58 5.49
CA VAL A 679 34.03 -15.46 5.87
C VAL A 679 33.40 -16.85 5.98
N PHE A 680 33.64 -17.71 4.99
CA PHE A 680 33.06 -19.05 4.97
C PHE A 680 33.61 -19.93 6.10
N ARG A 681 34.90 -19.83 6.44
CA ARG A 681 35.46 -20.53 7.61
C ARG A 681 34.78 -20.12 8.91
N ASP A 682 34.43 -18.86 9.07
CA ASP A 682 33.69 -18.39 10.25
C ASP A 682 32.23 -18.84 10.26
N VAL A 683 31.57 -18.87 9.10
CA VAL A 683 30.24 -19.48 8.96
C VAL A 683 30.28 -20.95 9.38
N ALA A 684 31.29 -21.71 8.94
CA ALA A 684 31.44 -23.12 9.24
C ALA A 684 31.57 -23.43 10.73
N ARG A 685 32.05 -22.49 11.54
CA ARG A 685 32.17 -22.63 13.00
C ARG A 685 30.84 -22.45 13.74
N SER A 686 29.90 -21.68 13.18
CA SER A 686 28.67 -21.27 13.86
C SER A 686 27.39 -21.91 13.30
N TYR A 687 27.49 -22.66 12.21
CA TYR A 687 26.34 -23.32 11.56
C TYR A 687 26.38 -24.84 11.79
N PRO A 688 25.22 -25.53 11.75
CA PRO A 688 25.18 -26.98 11.83
C PRO A 688 25.98 -27.65 10.72
N ALA A 689 26.63 -28.78 11.02
CA ALA A 689 27.46 -29.52 10.06
C ALA A 689 26.72 -29.83 8.74
N ALA A 690 25.44 -30.22 8.81
CA ALA A 690 24.62 -30.49 7.64
C ALA A 690 24.46 -29.29 6.69
N GLU A 691 24.40 -28.06 7.22
CA GLU A 691 24.32 -26.85 6.40
C GLU A 691 25.65 -26.55 5.69
N ILE A 692 26.77 -26.89 6.33
CA ILE A 692 28.11 -26.72 5.77
C ILE A 692 28.37 -27.76 4.68
N GLU A 693 28.04 -29.03 4.92
CA GLU A 693 28.11 -30.09 3.91
C GLU A 693 27.25 -29.78 2.67
N ARG A 694 26.11 -29.11 2.86
CA ARG A 694 25.28 -28.63 1.76
C ARG A 694 25.97 -27.49 1.01
N ALA A 695 26.59 -26.55 1.71
CA ALA A 695 27.30 -25.43 1.10
C ALA A 695 28.52 -25.88 0.30
N GLU A 696 29.25 -26.91 0.77
CA GLU A 696 30.37 -27.50 0.04
C GLU A 696 29.95 -28.16 -1.28
N ARG A 697 28.73 -28.73 -1.32
CA ARG A 697 28.15 -29.35 -2.53
C ARG A 697 27.45 -28.37 -3.47
N SER A 698 27.03 -27.19 -2.97
CA SER A 698 26.27 -26.20 -3.72
C SER A 698 26.96 -24.83 -3.65
N PRO A 699 27.72 -24.45 -4.70
CA PRO A 699 28.41 -23.15 -4.77
C PRO A 699 27.48 -21.96 -4.54
N ARG A 700 26.24 -22.05 -5.02
CA ARG A 700 25.19 -21.04 -4.79
C ARG A 700 24.78 -20.94 -3.33
N HIS A 701 24.59 -22.08 -2.65
CA HIS A 701 24.27 -22.09 -1.21
C HIS A 701 25.42 -21.50 -0.40
N ARG A 702 26.67 -21.84 -0.75
CA ARG A 702 27.88 -21.23 -0.16
C ARG A 702 27.91 -19.71 -0.34
N MET A 703 27.66 -19.22 -1.55
CA MET A 703 27.54 -17.78 -1.81
C MET A 703 26.47 -17.12 -0.92
N GLY A 704 25.31 -17.75 -0.82
CA GLY A 704 24.22 -17.29 0.04
C GLY A 704 24.65 -17.17 1.51
N LEU A 705 25.30 -18.20 2.07
CA LEU A 705 25.79 -18.16 3.46
C LEU A 705 26.86 -17.08 3.69
N VAL A 706 27.79 -16.90 2.75
CA VAL A 706 28.81 -15.83 2.82
C VAL A 706 28.15 -14.45 2.81
N PHE A 707 27.21 -14.20 1.90
CA PHE A 707 26.51 -12.91 1.85
C PHE A 707 25.61 -12.67 3.07
N ARG A 708 24.93 -13.70 3.59
CA ARG A 708 24.18 -13.62 4.86
C ARG A 708 25.05 -13.17 6.03
N ARG A 709 26.34 -13.54 6.03
CA ARG A 709 27.25 -13.15 7.10
C ARG A 709 27.44 -11.65 7.18
N TYR A 710 27.45 -10.94 6.05
CA TYR A 710 27.51 -9.47 6.02
C TYR A 710 26.36 -8.86 6.83
N PHE A 711 25.11 -9.27 6.60
CA PHE A 711 23.94 -8.75 7.33
C PHE A 711 24.01 -8.99 8.85
N LYS A 712 24.57 -10.13 9.26
CA LYS A 712 24.77 -10.43 10.69
C LYS A 712 25.84 -9.53 11.29
N ASP A 713 26.99 -9.43 10.64
CA ASP A 713 28.11 -8.61 11.11
C ASP A 713 27.71 -7.12 11.19
N THR A 714 27.01 -6.59 10.17
CA THR A 714 26.55 -5.20 10.12
C THR A 714 25.57 -4.83 11.22
N THR A 715 24.76 -5.79 11.66
CA THR A 715 23.88 -5.66 12.81
C THR A 715 24.69 -5.63 14.11
N THR A 716 25.62 -6.57 14.28
CA THR A 716 26.47 -6.66 15.47
C THR A 716 27.35 -5.42 15.63
N TRP A 717 27.95 -4.91 14.55
CA TRP A 717 28.75 -3.68 14.56
C TRP A 717 27.92 -2.47 15.03
N ALA A 718 26.68 -2.35 14.55
CA ALA A 718 25.78 -1.27 14.96
C ALA A 718 25.43 -1.35 16.45
N LEU A 719 25.09 -2.54 16.95
CA LEU A 719 24.77 -2.77 18.37
C LEU A 719 25.96 -2.48 19.29
N ASN A 720 27.16 -2.89 18.89
CA ASN A 720 28.39 -2.70 19.67
C ASN A 720 28.99 -1.29 19.53
N GLY A 721 28.52 -0.48 18.58
CA GLY A 721 29.09 0.84 18.31
C GLY A 721 30.49 0.79 17.70
N ASP A 722 30.75 -0.21 16.86
CA ASP A 722 32.05 -0.40 16.20
C ASP A 722 32.29 0.70 15.15
N LEU A 723 32.99 1.76 15.56
CA LEU A 723 33.21 2.93 14.72
C LEU A 723 34.09 2.64 13.50
N ASP A 724 34.93 1.60 13.54
CA ASP A 724 35.73 1.20 12.39
C ASP A 724 34.81 0.70 11.26
N HIS A 725 33.66 0.12 11.60
CA HIS A 725 32.65 -0.36 10.68
C HIS A 725 31.42 0.56 10.57
N LYS A 726 31.51 1.82 11.04
CA LYS A 726 30.36 2.75 11.11
C LYS A 726 29.57 2.85 9.82
N VAL A 727 30.25 2.96 8.67
CA VAL A 727 29.57 3.10 7.36
C VAL A 727 28.74 1.88 6.97
N ASP A 728 28.94 0.75 7.64
CA ASP A 728 28.28 -0.52 7.37
C ASP A 728 27.19 -0.85 8.39
N PHE A 729 26.90 0.03 9.34
CA PHE A 729 25.84 -0.22 10.31
C PHE A 729 24.51 -0.53 9.62
N GLN A 730 23.90 -1.66 9.99
CA GLN A 730 22.52 -1.94 9.66
C GLN A 730 21.64 -1.42 10.79
N VAL A 731 20.94 -0.30 10.55
CA VAL A 731 20.02 0.29 11.52
C VAL A 731 18.61 0.27 10.95
N HIS A 732 17.73 -0.55 11.53
CA HIS A 732 16.32 -0.63 11.13
C HIS A 732 15.58 0.64 11.55
N CYS A 733 15.16 1.46 10.60
CA CYS A 733 14.53 2.74 10.88
C CYS A 733 13.58 3.13 9.74
N GLY A 734 12.39 3.63 10.09
CA GLY A 734 11.43 4.20 9.16
C GLY A 734 11.39 5.74 9.21
N PRO A 735 10.59 6.37 8.34
CA PRO A 735 10.50 7.84 8.22
C PRO A 735 9.94 8.51 9.48
N ALA A 736 9.27 7.74 10.36
CA ALA A 736 8.72 8.21 11.63
C ALA A 736 9.79 8.90 12.51
N GLN A 737 11.03 8.38 12.53
CA GLN A 737 12.12 9.01 13.28
C GLN A 737 12.49 10.39 12.70
N GLY A 738 12.55 10.51 11.38
CA GLY A 738 12.83 11.78 10.71
C GLY A 738 11.73 12.82 10.94
N ALA A 739 10.47 12.39 10.93
CA ALA A 739 9.32 13.25 11.24
C ALA A 739 9.34 13.69 12.71
N PHE A 740 9.66 12.77 13.63
CA PHE A 740 9.86 13.08 15.05
C PHE A 740 10.97 14.12 15.24
N ASN A 741 12.14 13.95 14.60
CA ASN A 741 13.26 14.89 14.71
C ASN A 741 12.87 16.31 14.27
N GLN A 742 12.09 16.45 13.19
CA GLN A 742 11.57 17.76 12.76
C GLN A 742 10.59 18.35 13.78
N TRP A 743 9.72 17.52 14.36
CA TRP A 743 8.73 17.98 15.34
C TRP A 743 9.38 18.49 16.64
N VAL A 744 10.45 17.84 17.10
CA VAL A 744 11.15 18.22 18.34
C VAL A 744 12.30 19.20 18.13
N GLU A 745 12.53 19.68 16.90
CA GLU A 745 13.59 20.63 16.60
C GLU A 745 13.46 21.90 17.46
N GLY A 746 14.57 22.31 18.09
CA GLY A 746 14.59 23.48 18.98
C GLY A 746 13.95 23.26 20.36
N SER A 747 13.51 22.04 20.70
CA SER A 747 12.98 21.69 22.02
C SER A 747 14.00 20.98 22.92
N ASP A 748 13.60 20.70 24.16
CA ASP A 748 14.34 19.87 25.13
C ASP A 748 14.52 18.42 24.66
N LEU A 749 13.68 17.93 23.75
CA LEU A 749 13.77 16.59 23.16
C LEU A 749 14.64 16.53 21.90
N ALA A 750 15.22 17.65 21.45
CA ALA A 750 16.13 17.66 20.31
C ALA A 750 17.33 16.71 20.49
N PRO A 751 18.09 16.74 21.61
CA PRO A 751 19.15 15.76 21.86
C PRO A 751 18.59 14.41 22.34
N TRP A 752 19.05 13.29 21.77
CA TRP A 752 18.62 11.94 22.17
C TRP A 752 18.94 11.60 23.61
N ARG A 753 19.97 12.25 24.17
CA ARG A 753 20.34 12.11 25.58
C ARG A 753 19.27 12.63 26.55
N ALA A 754 18.31 13.42 26.07
CA ALA A 754 17.13 13.85 26.81
C ALA A 754 15.85 13.12 26.38
N ARG A 755 15.93 12.21 25.40
CA ARG A 755 14.79 11.44 24.88
C ARG A 755 14.56 10.21 25.73
N HIS A 756 13.50 10.28 26.53
CA HIS A 756 12.98 9.15 27.31
C HIS A 756 11.70 8.62 26.67
N ALA A 757 11.58 7.29 26.56
CA ALA A 757 10.49 6.66 25.80
C ALA A 757 9.08 6.99 26.31
N ASP A 758 8.89 7.05 27.63
CA ASP A 758 7.66 7.46 28.32
C ASP A 758 7.33 8.95 28.08
N VAL A 759 8.33 9.83 28.12
CA VAL A 759 8.17 11.27 27.87
C VAL A 759 7.76 11.51 26.42
N ILE A 760 8.38 10.80 25.47
CA ILE A 760 7.98 10.84 24.06
C ILE A 760 6.53 10.38 23.90
N ALA A 761 6.14 9.27 24.54
CA ALA A 761 4.78 8.76 24.49
C ALA A 761 3.77 9.78 25.02
N ALA A 762 4.05 10.39 26.18
CA ALA A 762 3.21 11.43 26.77
C ALA A 762 3.05 12.63 25.83
N ARG A 763 4.17 13.17 25.30
CA ARG A 763 4.15 14.33 24.39
C ARG A 763 3.41 14.04 23.09
N LEU A 764 3.55 12.83 22.54
CA LEU A 764 2.83 12.41 21.33
C LEU A 764 1.32 12.36 21.57
N LEU A 765 0.89 11.77 22.70
CA LEU A 765 -0.54 11.68 23.03
C LEU A 765 -1.14 13.05 23.39
N GLU A 766 -0.44 13.86 24.19
CA GLU A 766 -0.86 15.24 24.50
C GLU A 766 -1.01 16.06 23.22
N GLY A 767 0.01 16.05 22.36
CA GLY A 767 -0.06 16.73 21.09
C GLY A 767 -1.18 16.21 20.20
N ALA A 768 -1.42 14.90 20.15
CA ALA A 768 -2.49 14.32 19.35
C ALA A 768 -3.87 14.76 19.84
N ALA A 769 -4.07 14.82 21.16
CA ALA A 769 -5.29 15.35 21.78
C ALA A 769 -5.53 16.82 21.40
N ASP A 770 -4.47 17.63 21.41
CA ASP A 770 -4.54 19.03 21.00
C ASP A 770 -4.82 19.18 19.50
N VAL A 771 -4.19 18.37 18.65
CA VAL A 771 -4.44 18.37 17.20
C VAL A 771 -5.90 18.05 16.91
N LEU A 772 -6.45 17.00 17.53
CA LEU A 772 -7.85 16.60 17.34
C LEU A 772 -8.81 17.66 17.86
N GLY A 773 -8.57 18.18 19.06
CA GLY A 773 -9.40 19.22 19.67
C GLY A 773 -9.47 20.48 18.81
N ARG A 774 -8.32 20.96 18.32
CA ARG A 774 -8.24 22.13 17.43
C ARG A 774 -8.93 21.86 16.09
N ARG A 775 -8.61 20.75 15.43
CA ARG A 775 -9.13 20.45 14.07
C ARG A 775 -10.64 20.26 14.07
N LEU A 776 -11.18 19.53 15.04
CA LEU A 776 -12.64 19.33 15.14
C LEU A 776 -13.36 20.63 15.50
N SER A 777 -12.79 21.46 16.38
CA SER A 777 -13.37 22.77 16.71
C SER A 777 -13.42 23.72 15.49
N VAL A 778 -12.42 23.67 14.60
CA VAL A 778 -12.47 24.41 13.32
C VAL A 778 -13.58 23.88 12.41
N MET A 779 -13.74 22.57 12.30
CA MET A 779 -14.77 21.96 11.42
C MET A 779 -16.20 22.32 11.82
N ILE A 780 -16.47 22.55 13.11
CA ILE A 780 -17.80 22.95 13.62
C ILE A 780 -17.99 24.46 13.76
N GLY A 781 -17.04 25.27 13.26
CA GLY A 781 -17.15 26.73 13.25
C GLY A 781 -16.99 27.40 14.62
N THR A 782 -16.48 26.71 15.63
CA THR A 782 -16.23 27.26 16.99
C THR A 782 -14.77 27.68 17.21
N GLY A 783 -13.88 27.37 16.26
CA GLY A 783 -12.50 27.85 16.23
C GLY A 783 -12.43 29.35 15.93
N GLY A 784 -12.51 30.19 16.97
CA GLY A 784 -12.22 31.62 16.87
C GLY A 784 -10.86 31.84 16.22
N GLY A 785 -10.82 32.70 15.21
CA GLY A 785 -9.60 33.01 14.48
C GLY A 785 -8.50 33.56 15.39
N SER A 786 -7.31 33.01 15.25
CA SER A 786 -6.07 33.75 15.37
C SER A 786 -5.20 33.37 14.18
N ARG A 787 -4.87 34.39 13.38
CA ARG A 787 -3.84 34.35 12.34
C ARG A 787 -2.49 34.01 12.92
#